data_AF-A0A7K3XZL5-F1
#
_entry.id   AF-A0A7K3XZL5-F1
#
_cell.length_a   1.000
_cell.length_b   1.000
_cell.length_c   1.000
_cell.angle_alpha   90.00
_cell.angle_beta   90.00
_cell.angle_gamma   90.00
#
_symmetry.space_group_name_H-M   'P 1'
#
loop_
_entity.id
_entity.type
_entity.pdbx_description
1 polymer ?
#
loop_
_entity_poly.entity_id
_entity_poly.type
_entity_poly.pdbx_seq_one_letter_code
_entity_poly.pdbx_strand_id
1 'polypeptide(L)'
;MIRFENVSFHYGGEHGTGEGVDNIDLAIAEGECVVFCGRSGCGKTTITRLINGLAPHFFEGVMEGAIYIGETCVTTEPLSVTASLAGSVFQNPKSQFFNVDTTGELSFGCENLGMERDEIRARVARTTDDLQLQALVDRNIFELSGGEKQQIAFGSVYATDPLVYVMDEPSSNLDRAAMHRLHDVIARVKAAGKIVIVSEHRLHFLMDIADRFIYLDDGRIAGEYTPEELAALTNDELRALGLRTTNLNSLVASKQNREEDSAFTRSTPAIEALDLSCVKGGAHILDIERLNLPTNSIIALIGDNGSGKSTLSEALCGVIPSNGGIAFEGSYLGDKARAKRSFMVMQDVNRQLFSDSSIEEVLLNASTTREEALAVLDRLGLAECANRHPNSLSGGQKQRVAIASALCAGKDIIFYDEPTSGLDREGMELFATLLRDMKGKVGTQVIVTHDPELIMAACTHVLRMDNGRVVGIYPLNAEGRERVIYYFTSKSAQNTSRKRDKRGAIARILSYAGKHKRKTIAAAAAMTVGALFSVIPYLLTYRLIDAVVQGQPLTLESAMPLLVGILACLVMHAVCYMLGLSLSHRGAYETLYNIRCSLQEKLDHQPIGSVRDRGSGALKKLFTDDIESIELLLAHMIPEGIANISVSVVALLTMAAIDWRLCLLTVIIVAFGVSASGQMYEVGMDRMGSYFAATKRLNNTIVEYVNGMEVVRVFNRSGDATEKIEHAVQGYRDFALAWYEVCWPWMAVYGSIFWTITLYTLPVGALFILLGTLSVPEYILVLCMSFGIGQLLSHIIGFMGSIPQVNYKIQALEKALDQPPLREGSAAFSGTSHDIVLDDVHFGYGNDEVLKGISFTAYEGQMTAVVGPSGSGKSTIAKLVAHYYDIESGKVSLGGQDICDMRLEELNNQIAYVSQEQFLLNQSILENIRIGKPCATDAEVKEAARKAMCEEFISQLPHGYNTQAGAAGGMLSGGQRQRIAFARAMLKDAPVIVLDEATAYVDPENTEKMSAAIAELVRNKTVIVIAHRLSTIVDADKILVLDGGTIVDEGTHEQLLARCALYRDLWAASERASAWSLKGGDAAC
;
A
#
# COMPACT_ATOMS: atom_id res chain seq x y z
N MET A 1 39.00 -25.89 -7.62
CA MET A 1 38.20 -27.10 -7.99
C MET A 1 37.71 -27.80 -6.72
N ILE A 2 36.48 -28.35 -6.71
CA ILE A 2 35.95 -29.20 -5.62
C ILE A 2 35.94 -30.66 -6.10
N ARG A 3 36.34 -31.61 -5.24
CA ARG A 3 36.37 -33.05 -5.55
C ARG A 3 35.78 -33.87 -4.41
N PHE A 4 34.82 -34.72 -4.73
CA PHE A 4 34.29 -35.78 -3.88
C PHE A 4 34.94 -37.10 -4.30
N GLU A 5 35.55 -37.81 -3.36
CA GLU A 5 36.21 -39.10 -3.59
C GLU A 5 35.54 -40.18 -2.71
N ASN A 6 34.64 -40.97 -3.33
CA ASN A 6 33.82 -42.03 -2.73
C ASN A 6 33.15 -41.60 -1.41
N VAL A 7 32.46 -40.47 -1.42
CA VAL A 7 31.91 -39.88 -0.19
C VAL A 7 30.57 -40.50 0.17
N SER A 8 30.48 -41.03 1.39
CA SER A 8 29.22 -41.49 1.99
C SER A 8 29.07 -40.87 3.38
N PHE A 9 27.87 -40.40 3.71
CA PHE A 9 27.59 -39.82 5.03
C PHE A 9 26.16 -40.12 5.48
N HIS A 10 26.02 -40.69 6.67
CA HIS A 10 24.72 -40.97 7.30
C HIS A 10 24.64 -40.35 8.69
N TYR A 11 23.55 -39.62 8.97
CA TYR A 11 23.34 -38.99 10.28
C TYR A 11 23.13 -40.05 11.38
N GLY A 12 23.80 -39.87 12.52
CA GLY A 12 23.76 -40.78 13.68
C GLY A 12 23.03 -40.19 14.91
N GLY A 13 23.04 -40.93 16.04
CA GLY A 13 22.52 -40.49 17.35
C GLY A 13 21.11 -40.97 17.72
N GLU A 14 20.65 -40.66 18.95
CA GLU A 14 19.33 -41.07 19.52
C GLU A 14 18.12 -40.53 18.72
N HIS A 15 18.36 -39.56 17.83
CA HIS A 15 17.37 -38.90 16.97
C HIS A 15 17.78 -38.84 15.48
N GLY A 16 18.84 -39.55 15.06
CA GLY A 16 19.27 -39.58 13.66
C GLY A 16 18.26 -40.30 12.76
N THR A 17 18.00 -39.78 11.56
CA THR A 17 17.03 -40.39 10.62
C THR A 17 17.58 -41.61 9.87
N GLY A 18 18.91 -41.83 9.90
CA GLY A 18 19.61 -42.82 9.07
C GLY A 18 19.74 -42.42 7.59
N GLU A 19 19.10 -41.32 7.20
CA GLU A 19 19.17 -40.74 5.85
C GLU A 19 20.55 -40.09 5.63
N GLY A 20 20.97 -39.99 4.37
CA GLY A 20 22.35 -39.64 4.06
C GLY A 20 22.62 -39.49 2.57
N VAL A 21 23.89 -39.61 2.22
CA VAL A 21 24.35 -39.75 0.83
C VAL A 21 25.30 -40.94 0.72
N ASP A 22 25.28 -41.60 -0.43
CA ASP A 22 26.00 -42.85 -0.69
C ASP A 22 26.86 -42.72 -1.95
N ASN A 23 28.16 -43.05 -1.85
CA ASN A 23 29.10 -43.21 -2.96
C ASN A 23 29.08 -42.01 -3.93
N ILE A 24 29.17 -40.80 -3.39
CA ILE A 24 29.22 -39.58 -4.17
C ILE A 24 30.63 -39.39 -4.71
N ASP A 25 30.78 -39.49 -6.03
CA ASP A 25 31.97 -39.11 -6.79
C ASP A 25 31.62 -37.97 -7.75
N LEU A 26 32.23 -36.80 -7.55
CA LEU A 26 31.89 -35.59 -8.28
C LEU A 26 33.08 -34.63 -8.33
N ALA A 27 33.32 -34.01 -9.48
CA ALA A 27 34.28 -32.92 -9.65
C ALA A 27 33.59 -31.65 -10.18
N ILE A 28 33.89 -30.51 -9.55
CA ILE A 28 33.38 -29.18 -9.90
C ILE A 28 34.57 -28.25 -10.15
N ALA A 29 34.66 -27.72 -11.36
CA ALA A 29 35.73 -26.83 -11.83
C ALA A 29 35.62 -25.42 -11.23
N GLU A 30 36.68 -24.63 -11.39
CA GLU A 30 36.66 -23.21 -11.00
C GLU A 30 35.78 -22.40 -11.96
N GLY A 31 35.03 -21.44 -11.41
CA GLY A 31 34.04 -20.67 -12.16
C GLY A 31 32.77 -21.42 -12.56
N GLU A 32 32.63 -22.69 -12.17
CA GLU A 32 31.45 -23.51 -12.49
C GLU A 32 30.30 -23.24 -11.51
N CYS A 33 29.09 -23.10 -12.05
CA CYS A 33 27.84 -23.01 -11.32
C CYS A 33 27.06 -24.33 -11.42
N VAL A 34 26.98 -25.07 -10.31
CA VAL A 34 26.34 -26.39 -10.25
C VAL A 34 25.08 -26.33 -9.41
N VAL A 35 23.99 -26.91 -9.94
CA VAL A 35 22.68 -26.96 -9.27
C VAL A 35 22.34 -28.39 -8.89
N PHE A 36 22.15 -28.66 -7.60
CA PHE A 36 21.63 -29.94 -7.11
C PHE A 36 20.10 -29.90 -7.09
N CYS A 37 19.46 -30.82 -7.82
CA CYS A 37 18.01 -30.91 -7.94
C CYS A 37 17.51 -32.34 -7.61
N GLY A 38 16.24 -32.47 -7.24
CA GLY A 38 15.62 -33.75 -6.89
C GLY A 38 14.53 -33.61 -5.83
N ARG A 39 13.88 -34.71 -5.46
CA ARG A 39 12.79 -34.74 -4.47
C ARG A 39 13.23 -34.26 -3.08
N SER A 40 12.31 -33.77 -2.26
CA SER A 40 12.63 -33.45 -0.86
C SER A 40 13.13 -34.71 -0.14
N GLY A 41 14.24 -34.61 0.59
CA GLY A 41 14.85 -35.75 1.29
C GLY A 41 15.91 -36.54 0.49
N CYS A 42 16.16 -36.24 -0.79
CA CYS A 42 17.12 -37.00 -1.60
C CYS A 42 18.62 -36.75 -1.31
N GLY A 43 18.96 -35.94 -0.29
CA GLY A 43 20.35 -35.68 0.12
C GLY A 43 20.96 -34.33 -0.28
N LYS A 44 20.22 -33.43 -0.95
CA LYS A 44 20.73 -32.10 -1.38
C LYS A 44 21.41 -31.30 -0.25
N THR A 45 20.70 -31.08 0.86
CA THR A 45 21.21 -30.36 2.04
C THR A 45 22.38 -31.10 2.70
N THR A 46 22.43 -32.42 2.60
CA THR A 46 23.58 -33.20 3.10
C THR A 46 24.83 -32.89 2.27
N ILE A 47 24.71 -32.82 0.95
CA ILE A 47 25.82 -32.43 0.07
C ILE A 47 26.30 -31.01 0.38
N THR A 48 25.39 -30.04 0.54
CA THR A 48 25.79 -28.65 0.86
C THR A 48 26.51 -28.56 2.21
N ARG A 49 26.06 -29.32 3.23
CA ARG A 49 26.71 -29.44 4.55
C ARG A 49 28.07 -30.13 4.52
N LEU A 50 28.25 -31.06 3.60
CA LEU A 50 29.51 -31.76 3.40
C LEU A 50 30.56 -30.82 2.77
N ILE A 51 30.16 -29.95 1.84
CA ILE A 51 31.06 -29.00 1.17
C ILE A 51 31.54 -27.90 2.12
N ASN A 52 30.65 -27.40 2.99
CA ASN A 52 31.02 -26.35 3.95
C ASN A 52 31.61 -26.90 5.27
N GLY A 53 31.76 -28.22 5.38
CA GLY A 53 32.35 -28.89 6.54
C GLY A 53 31.44 -28.94 7.77
N LEU A 54 30.16 -28.55 7.70
CA LEU A 54 29.23 -28.73 8.82
C LEU A 54 28.98 -30.21 9.11
N ALA A 55 28.97 -31.06 8.09
CA ALA A 55 29.07 -32.51 8.24
C ALA A 55 30.50 -32.93 7.87
N PRO A 56 31.23 -33.66 8.73
CA PRO A 56 30.79 -34.32 9.97
C PRO A 56 31.06 -33.48 11.24
N HIS A 57 31.65 -32.28 11.14
CA HIS A 57 32.20 -31.58 12.32
C HIS A 57 31.14 -31.04 13.30
N PHE A 58 29.98 -30.63 12.81
CA PHE A 58 28.86 -30.14 13.63
C PHE A 58 27.72 -31.17 13.72
N PHE A 59 27.43 -31.88 12.64
CA PHE A 59 26.41 -32.94 12.61
C PHE A 59 27.05 -34.32 12.82
N GLU A 60 26.65 -35.01 13.90
CA GLU A 60 27.14 -36.36 14.19
C GLU A 60 26.65 -37.38 13.15
N GLY A 61 27.56 -38.23 12.68
CA GLY A 61 27.27 -39.25 11.68
C GLY A 61 28.48 -40.12 11.36
N VAL A 62 28.26 -41.14 10.51
CA VAL A 62 29.32 -41.98 9.96
C VAL A 62 29.69 -41.42 8.60
N MET A 63 30.97 -41.08 8.42
CA MET A 63 31.50 -40.56 7.16
C MET A 63 32.56 -41.51 6.60
N GLU A 64 32.45 -41.80 5.31
CA GLU A 64 33.45 -42.48 4.50
C GLU A 64 33.82 -41.61 3.27
N GLY A 65 35.04 -41.76 2.75
CA GLY A 65 35.56 -40.93 1.67
C GLY A 65 36.12 -39.58 2.13
N ALA A 66 36.44 -38.71 1.17
CA ALA A 66 37.02 -37.39 1.44
C ALA A 66 36.53 -36.33 0.44
N ILE A 67 36.44 -35.08 0.92
CA ILE A 67 36.06 -33.92 0.11
C ILE A 67 37.19 -32.92 0.10
N TYR A 68 37.56 -32.44 -1.09
CA TYR A 68 38.61 -31.45 -1.28
C TYR A 68 38.08 -30.17 -1.90
N ILE A 69 38.48 -29.02 -1.34
CA ILE A 69 38.39 -27.70 -2.00
C ILE A 69 39.82 -27.26 -2.32
N GLY A 70 40.20 -27.35 -3.59
CA GLY A 70 41.59 -27.19 -4.02
C GLY A 70 42.47 -28.31 -3.46
N GLU A 71 43.44 -27.94 -2.62
CA GLU A 71 44.32 -28.87 -1.91
C GLU A 71 43.85 -29.17 -0.47
N THR A 72 42.83 -28.45 0.02
CA THR A 72 42.34 -28.54 1.40
C THR A 72 41.29 -29.64 1.55
N CYS A 73 41.53 -30.61 2.44
CA CYS A 73 40.57 -31.68 2.75
C CYS A 73 39.56 -31.22 3.81
N VAL A 74 38.35 -30.85 3.36
CA VAL A 74 37.26 -30.31 4.20
C VAL A 74 36.86 -31.28 5.32
N THR A 75 36.94 -32.58 5.05
CA THR A 75 36.59 -33.65 5.98
C THR A 75 37.48 -33.68 7.23
N THR A 76 38.74 -33.27 7.11
CA THR A 76 39.75 -33.43 8.18
C THR A 76 40.23 -32.10 8.76
N GLU A 77 40.21 -31.04 7.96
CA GLU A 77 40.60 -29.70 8.40
C GLU A 77 39.57 -29.08 9.34
N PRO A 78 39.98 -28.21 10.28
CA PRO A 78 39.06 -27.51 11.16
C PRO A 78 38.07 -26.61 10.40
N LEU A 79 36.84 -26.49 10.92
CA LEU A 79 35.78 -25.62 10.38
C LEU A 79 36.24 -24.18 10.11
N SER A 80 37.20 -23.64 10.89
CA SER A 80 37.75 -22.29 10.67
C SER A 80 38.50 -22.14 9.34
N VAL A 81 39.14 -23.20 8.86
CA VAL A 81 39.83 -23.22 7.56
C VAL A 81 38.79 -23.28 6.45
N THR A 82 37.83 -24.20 6.55
CA THR A 82 36.75 -24.34 5.57
C THR A 82 35.90 -23.07 5.45
N ALA A 83 35.58 -22.42 6.58
CA ALA A 83 34.81 -21.16 6.60
C ALA A 83 35.54 -19.98 5.93
N SER A 84 36.87 -20.03 5.80
CA SER A 84 37.65 -19.04 5.05
C SER A 84 37.60 -19.27 3.52
N LEU A 85 37.25 -20.49 3.09
CA LEU A 85 37.19 -20.89 1.69
C LEU A 85 35.74 -20.88 1.16
N ALA A 86 34.78 -21.32 1.97
CA ALA A 86 33.39 -21.51 1.59
C ALA A 86 32.45 -20.68 2.46
N GLY A 87 31.64 -19.84 1.82
CA GLY A 87 30.53 -19.13 2.45
C GLY A 87 29.22 -19.86 2.22
N SER A 88 28.39 -19.97 3.26
CA SER A 88 27.16 -20.76 3.22
C SER A 88 25.92 -19.93 3.52
N VAL A 89 24.93 -20.02 2.64
CA VAL A 89 23.60 -19.43 2.83
C VAL A 89 22.64 -20.56 3.20
N PHE A 90 22.08 -20.49 4.40
CA PHE A 90 21.24 -21.55 4.95
C PHE A 90 19.80 -21.45 4.45
N GLN A 91 19.12 -22.60 4.37
CA GLN A 91 17.68 -22.68 4.03
C GLN A 91 16.81 -21.85 5.00
N ASN A 92 17.14 -21.86 6.30
CA ASN A 92 16.49 -21.00 7.30
C ASN A 92 17.46 -19.87 7.71
N PRO A 93 17.23 -18.62 7.29
CA PRO A 93 18.14 -17.51 7.56
C PRO A 93 18.21 -17.19 9.06
N LYS A 94 17.18 -17.53 9.85
CA LYS A 94 17.20 -17.31 11.31
C LYS A 94 18.30 -18.12 12.00
N SER A 95 18.69 -19.25 11.43
CA SER A 95 19.75 -20.09 11.98
C SER A 95 21.15 -19.56 11.65
N GLN A 96 21.26 -18.54 10.80
CA GLN A 96 22.53 -17.94 10.38
C GLN A 96 22.87 -16.66 11.19
N PHE A 97 21.86 -15.91 11.64
CA PHE A 97 22.08 -14.60 12.26
C PHE A 97 22.61 -14.66 13.67
N PHE A 98 23.53 -13.73 13.98
CA PHE A 98 24.10 -13.56 15.30
C PHE A 98 23.84 -12.18 15.90
N ASN A 99 23.82 -11.13 15.06
CA ASN A 99 23.57 -9.76 15.48
C ASN A 99 22.08 -9.39 15.49
N VAL A 100 21.73 -8.33 16.22
CA VAL A 100 20.34 -7.82 16.26
C VAL A 100 20.09 -6.84 15.12
N ASP A 101 21.12 -6.11 14.69
CA ASP A 101 21.04 -5.17 13.58
C ASP A 101 21.64 -5.74 12.30
N THR A 102 21.06 -5.34 11.16
CA THR A 102 21.46 -5.80 9.83
C THR A 102 22.86 -5.38 9.42
N THR A 103 23.33 -4.21 9.86
CA THR A 103 24.65 -3.70 9.48
C THR A 103 25.76 -4.53 10.13
N GLY A 104 25.63 -4.80 11.43
CA GLY A 104 26.50 -5.70 12.16
C GLY A 104 26.46 -7.12 11.61
N GLU A 105 25.30 -7.58 11.15
CA GLU A 105 25.20 -8.90 10.51
C GLU A 105 25.94 -8.96 9.15
N LEU A 106 25.86 -7.91 8.33
CA LEU A 106 26.62 -7.82 7.09
C LEU A 106 28.14 -7.76 7.34
N SER A 107 28.59 -7.16 8.45
CA SER A 107 30.02 -7.12 8.80
C SER A 107 30.52 -8.37 9.52
N PHE A 108 29.64 -9.16 10.14
CA PHE A 108 29.98 -10.27 11.04
C PHE A 108 30.99 -11.26 10.46
N GLY A 109 30.77 -11.72 9.23
CA GLY A 109 31.69 -12.64 8.57
C GLY A 109 33.08 -12.04 8.35
N CYS A 110 33.15 -10.75 7.98
CA CYS A 110 34.42 -10.07 7.75
C CYS A 110 35.17 -9.81 9.07
N GLU A 111 34.44 -9.51 10.15
CA GLU A 111 35.00 -9.35 11.50
C GLU A 111 35.60 -10.66 12.01
N ASN A 112 34.92 -11.80 11.80
CA ASN A 112 35.42 -13.12 12.19
C ASN A 112 36.67 -13.56 11.40
N LEU A 113 36.84 -13.07 10.18
CA LEU A 113 38.05 -13.27 9.38
C LEU A 113 39.20 -12.33 9.77
N GLY A 114 38.98 -11.42 10.73
CA GLY A 114 39.99 -10.48 11.21
C GLY A 114 40.36 -9.40 10.19
N MET A 115 39.44 -9.02 9.30
CA MET A 115 39.68 -7.97 8.30
C MET A 115 39.83 -6.58 8.92
N GLU A 116 40.60 -5.70 8.26
CA GLU A 116 40.78 -4.32 8.70
C GLU A 116 39.47 -3.51 8.57
N ARG A 117 39.23 -2.60 9.53
CA ARG A 117 37.94 -1.91 9.67
C ARG A 117 37.51 -1.12 8.43
N ASP A 118 38.46 -0.51 7.73
CA ASP A 118 38.18 0.27 6.52
C ASP A 118 37.83 -0.64 5.33
N GLU A 119 38.42 -1.84 5.26
CA GLU A 119 38.06 -2.84 4.27
C GLU A 119 36.65 -3.40 4.53
N ILE A 120 36.32 -3.70 5.79
CA ILE A 120 34.97 -4.15 6.18
C ILE A 120 33.92 -3.11 5.74
N ARG A 121 34.15 -1.83 6.03
CA ARG A 121 33.24 -0.75 5.63
C ARG A 121 33.08 -0.67 4.12
N ALA A 122 34.17 -0.78 3.37
CA ALA A 122 34.13 -0.75 1.91
C ALA A 122 33.35 -1.95 1.33
N ARG A 123 33.55 -3.15 1.89
CA ARG A 123 32.83 -4.37 1.50
C ARG A 123 31.35 -4.27 1.82
N VAL A 124 30.98 -3.89 3.05
CA VAL A 124 29.57 -3.70 3.45
C VAL A 124 28.88 -2.64 2.58
N ALA A 125 29.55 -1.54 2.26
CA ALA A 125 29.01 -0.51 1.35
C ALA A 125 28.77 -1.08 -0.06
N ARG A 126 29.77 -1.78 -0.63
CA ARG A 126 29.64 -2.44 -1.93
C ARG A 126 28.51 -3.48 -1.94
N THR A 127 28.45 -4.33 -0.93
CA THR A 127 27.36 -5.31 -0.75
C THR A 127 26.01 -4.63 -0.67
N THR A 128 25.91 -3.52 0.06
CA THR A 128 24.66 -2.76 0.17
C THR A 128 24.24 -2.20 -1.19
N ASP A 129 25.18 -1.73 -2.01
CA ASP A 129 24.88 -1.19 -3.33
C ASP A 129 24.57 -2.27 -4.36
N ASP A 130 25.38 -3.31 -4.46
CA ASP A 130 25.21 -4.44 -5.38
C ASP A 130 23.88 -5.17 -5.14
N LEU A 131 23.51 -5.35 -3.87
CA LEU A 131 22.28 -6.05 -3.47
C LEU A 131 21.10 -5.11 -3.23
N GLN A 132 21.28 -3.80 -3.41
CA GLN A 132 20.29 -2.75 -3.15
C GLN A 132 19.68 -2.81 -1.74
N LEU A 133 20.50 -3.04 -0.71
CA LEU A 133 20.07 -3.23 0.68
C LEU A 133 19.96 -1.92 1.46
N GLN A 134 20.04 -0.74 0.83
CA GLN A 134 20.09 0.56 1.53
C GLN A 134 18.90 0.77 2.49
N ALA A 135 17.73 0.25 2.14
CA ALA A 135 16.52 0.30 2.98
C ALA A 135 16.52 -0.68 4.16
N LEU A 136 17.41 -1.68 4.13
CA LEU A 136 17.53 -2.73 5.14
C LEU A 136 18.65 -2.48 6.14
N VAL A 137 19.63 -1.63 5.83
CA VAL A 137 20.74 -1.25 6.72
C VAL A 137 20.21 -0.54 7.99
N ASP A 138 20.87 -0.80 9.12
CA ASP A 138 20.54 -0.30 10.47
C ASP A 138 19.12 -0.65 10.94
N ARG A 139 18.58 -1.79 10.50
CA ARG A 139 17.29 -2.31 10.95
C ARG A 139 17.48 -3.45 11.93
N ASN A 140 16.50 -3.61 12.82
CA ASN A 140 16.41 -4.80 13.64
C ASN A 140 16.02 -6.00 12.77
N ILE A 141 16.83 -7.06 12.77
CA ILE A 141 16.64 -8.27 11.97
C ILE A 141 15.29 -8.95 12.29
N PHE A 142 14.81 -8.88 13.53
CA PHE A 142 13.53 -9.46 13.92
C PHE A 142 12.32 -8.73 13.32
N GLU A 143 12.46 -7.47 12.91
CA GLU A 143 11.42 -6.68 12.23
C GLU A 143 11.36 -6.94 10.71
N LEU A 144 12.31 -7.72 10.16
CA LEU A 144 12.37 -8.05 8.73
C LEU A 144 11.43 -9.20 8.34
N SER A 145 10.92 -9.14 7.11
CA SER A 145 10.19 -10.26 6.48
C SER A 145 11.10 -11.48 6.26
N GLY A 146 10.52 -12.65 5.96
CA GLY A 146 11.29 -13.84 5.61
C GLY A 146 12.25 -13.62 4.43
N GLY A 147 11.76 -12.98 3.36
CA GLY A 147 12.59 -12.63 2.21
C GLY A 147 13.65 -11.57 2.50
N GLU A 148 13.32 -10.51 3.26
CA GLU A 148 14.31 -9.51 3.69
C GLU A 148 15.44 -10.14 4.53
N LYS A 149 15.12 -11.13 5.37
CA LYS A 149 16.11 -11.92 6.11
C LYS A 149 17.00 -12.71 5.14
N GLN A 150 16.42 -13.44 4.19
CA GLN A 150 17.20 -14.20 3.23
C GLN A 150 18.19 -13.32 2.45
N GLN A 151 17.79 -12.09 2.10
CA GLN A 151 18.68 -11.12 1.45
C GLN A 151 19.86 -10.68 2.34
N ILE A 152 19.64 -10.45 3.64
CA ILE A 152 20.72 -10.12 4.58
C ILE A 152 21.64 -11.32 4.80
N ALA A 153 21.09 -12.53 4.91
CA ALA A 153 21.88 -13.77 5.04
C ALA A 153 22.77 -14.01 3.81
N PHE A 154 22.26 -13.75 2.61
CA PHE A 154 23.06 -13.75 1.40
C PHE A 154 24.10 -12.62 1.40
N GLY A 155 23.70 -11.41 1.78
CA GLY A 155 24.58 -10.25 1.85
C GLY A 155 25.76 -10.42 2.81
N SER A 156 25.57 -11.07 3.95
CA SER A 156 26.66 -11.34 4.90
C SER A 156 27.71 -12.29 4.31
N VAL A 157 27.29 -13.24 3.48
CA VAL A 157 28.20 -14.16 2.76
C VAL A 157 28.86 -13.45 1.57
N TYR A 158 28.12 -12.61 0.84
CA TYR A 158 28.69 -11.83 -0.26
C TYR A 158 29.74 -10.83 0.22
N ALA A 159 29.56 -10.23 1.41
CA ALA A 159 30.54 -9.30 1.98
C ALA A 159 31.91 -9.96 2.27
N THR A 160 31.94 -11.25 2.64
CA THR A 160 33.21 -11.94 2.92
C THR A 160 34.00 -12.30 1.65
N ASP A 161 33.34 -12.34 0.48
CA ASP A 161 33.91 -12.74 -0.82
C ASP A 161 34.68 -14.09 -0.81
N PRO A 162 34.02 -15.20 -0.42
CA PRO A 162 34.65 -16.52 -0.40
C PRO A 162 35.02 -17.02 -1.80
N LEU A 163 35.78 -18.12 -1.86
CA LEU A 163 36.10 -18.83 -3.12
C LEU A 163 34.93 -19.70 -3.59
N VAL A 164 34.21 -20.29 -2.64
CA VAL A 164 33.06 -21.17 -2.88
C VAL A 164 31.81 -20.57 -2.23
N TYR A 165 30.75 -20.42 -3.01
CA TYR A 165 29.44 -20.02 -2.51
C TYR A 165 28.53 -21.24 -2.49
N VAL A 166 28.09 -21.63 -1.30
CA VAL A 166 27.17 -22.75 -1.10
C VAL A 166 25.82 -22.20 -0.66
N MET A 167 24.76 -22.45 -1.43
CA MET A 167 23.44 -21.90 -1.18
C MET A 167 22.42 -23.03 -1.10
N ASP A 168 21.73 -23.15 0.03
CA ASP A 168 20.68 -24.16 0.21
C ASP A 168 19.29 -23.51 0.13
N GLU A 169 18.58 -23.77 -0.96
CA GLU A 169 17.28 -23.19 -1.33
C GLU A 169 17.18 -21.66 -1.17
N PRO A 170 18.13 -20.89 -1.75
CA PRO A 170 18.20 -19.45 -1.56
C PRO A 170 16.98 -18.68 -2.10
N SER A 171 16.18 -19.27 -2.99
CA SER A 171 14.95 -18.65 -3.51
C SER A 171 13.76 -18.71 -2.54
N SER A 172 13.89 -19.45 -1.43
CA SER A 172 12.83 -19.59 -0.43
C SER A 172 12.38 -18.25 0.13
N ASN A 173 11.06 -17.99 0.11
CA ASN A 173 10.44 -16.74 0.56
C ASN A 173 10.90 -15.46 -0.16
N LEU A 174 11.56 -15.57 -1.32
CA LEU A 174 11.89 -14.43 -2.17
C LEU A 174 10.73 -14.08 -3.10
N ASP A 175 10.50 -12.78 -3.26
CA ASP A 175 9.63 -12.26 -4.31
C ASP A 175 10.35 -12.24 -5.66
N ARG A 176 9.64 -11.87 -6.74
CA ARG A 176 10.22 -11.79 -8.08
C ARG A 176 11.44 -10.87 -8.16
N ALA A 177 11.40 -9.72 -7.47
CA ALA A 177 12.45 -8.71 -7.54
C ALA A 177 13.72 -9.18 -6.81
N ALA A 178 13.56 -9.80 -5.63
CA ALA A 178 14.67 -10.38 -4.89
C ALA A 178 15.23 -11.62 -5.59
N MET A 179 14.38 -12.45 -6.22
CA MET A 179 14.84 -13.59 -7.01
C MET A 179 15.67 -13.13 -8.22
N HIS A 180 15.24 -12.08 -8.93
CA HIS A 180 16.02 -11.51 -10.04
C HIS A 180 17.35 -10.90 -9.57
N ARG A 181 17.38 -10.24 -8.41
CA ARG A 181 18.64 -9.75 -7.82
C ARG A 181 19.57 -10.90 -7.41
N LEU A 182 19.02 -11.97 -6.83
CA LEU A 182 19.78 -13.16 -6.49
C LEU A 182 20.41 -13.79 -7.76
N HIS A 183 19.62 -13.91 -8.83
CA HIS A 183 20.09 -14.32 -10.16
C HIS A 183 21.27 -13.47 -10.63
N ASP A 184 21.08 -12.14 -10.71
CA ASP A 184 22.11 -11.21 -11.20
C ASP A 184 23.42 -11.33 -10.41
N VAL A 185 23.32 -11.55 -9.10
CA VAL A 185 24.51 -11.66 -8.25
C VAL A 185 25.18 -13.02 -8.41
N ILE A 186 24.43 -14.11 -8.52
CA ILE A 186 25.00 -15.43 -8.84
C ILE A 186 25.75 -15.35 -10.17
N ALA A 187 25.17 -14.69 -11.18
CA ALA A 187 25.82 -14.48 -12.47
C ALA A 187 27.13 -13.66 -12.34
N ARG A 188 27.15 -12.61 -11.50
CA ARG A 188 28.37 -11.83 -11.21
C ARG A 188 29.44 -12.65 -10.47
N VAL A 189 29.04 -13.42 -9.47
CA VAL A 189 29.94 -14.29 -8.70
C VAL A 189 30.57 -15.34 -9.61
N LYS A 190 29.78 -15.97 -10.48
CA LYS A 190 30.25 -16.88 -11.53
C LYS A 190 31.23 -16.19 -12.48
N ALA A 191 30.89 -15.00 -12.98
CA ALA A 191 31.76 -14.22 -13.88
C ALA A 191 33.09 -13.80 -13.24
N ALA A 192 33.15 -13.69 -11.91
CA ALA A 192 34.38 -13.46 -11.15
C ALA A 192 35.24 -14.74 -10.97
N GLY A 193 34.85 -15.87 -11.56
CA GLY A 193 35.58 -17.14 -11.51
C GLY A 193 35.40 -17.92 -10.21
N LYS A 194 34.42 -17.57 -9.38
CA LYS A 194 34.11 -18.26 -8.12
C LYS A 194 33.26 -19.50 -8.37
N ILE A 195 33.34 -20.50 -7.50
CA ILE A 195 32.51 -21.71 -7.59
C ILE A 195 31.17 -21.43 -6.93
N VAL A 196 30.07 -21.71 -7.63
CA VAL A 196 28.72 -21.53 -7.11
C VAL A 196 28.02 -22.88 -7.03
N ILE A 197 27.55 -23.23 -5.85
CA ILE A 197 26.77 -24.44 -5.60
C ILE A 197 25.40 -24.03 -5.08
N VAL A 198 24.36 -24.47 -5.76
CA VAL A 198 22.99 -24.16 -5.40
C VAL A 198 22.19 -25.45 -5.26
N SER A 199 21.59 -25.68 -4.09
CA SER A 199 20.54 -26.67 -3.90
C SER A 199 19.21 -25.95 -4.12
N GLU A 200 18.42 -26.38 -5.11
CA GLU A 200 17.17 -25.69 -5.45
C GLU A 200 16.07 -26.64 -5.95
N HIS A 201 14.84 -26.23 -5.69
CA HIS A 201 13.65 -26.84 -6.26
C HIS A 201 13.12 -26.03 -7.45
N ARG A 202 13.29 -24.70 -7.45
CA ARG A 202 12.81 -23.82 -8.53
C ARG A 202 13.91 -23.62 -9.56
N LEU A 203 13.84 -24.36 -10.67
CA LEU A 203 14.94 -24.42 -11.63
C LEU A 203 14.94 -23.27 -12.65
N HIS A 204 13.76 -22.73 -13.00
CA HIS A 204 13.59 -21.78 -14.11
C HIS A 204 14.52 -20.55 -14.09
N PHE A 205 14.85 -20.01 -12.91
CA PHE A 205 15.70 -18.83 -12.78
C PHE A 205 17.21 -19.17 -12.76
N LEU A 206 17.59 -20.44 -12.81
CA LEU A 206 18.99 -20.85 -12.87
C LEU A 206 19.37 -21.41 -14.24
N MET A 207 18.40 -21.60 -15.14
CA MET A 207 18.61 -22.24 -16.45
C MET A 207 19.62 -21.52 -17.34
N ASP A 208 19.79 -20.21 -17.20
CA ASP A 208 20.72 -19.40 -17.98
C ASP A 208 22.06 -19.14 -17.28
N ILE A 209 22.21 -19.53 -16.01
CA ILE A 209 23.45 -19.35 -15.23
C ILE A 209 24.13 -20.68 -14.90
N ALA A 210 23.37 -21.74 -14.63
CA ALA A 210 23.91 -23.04 -14.28
C ALA A 210 24.70 -23.64 -15.46
N ASP A 211 25.86 -24.22 -15.18
CA ASP A 211 26.62 -24.99 -16.16
C ASP A 211 26.18 -26.46 -16.18
N ARG A 212 25.84 -27.01 -15.01
CA ARG A 212 25.43 -28.40 -14.80
C ARG A 212 24.35 -28.54 -13.74
N PHE A 213 23.38 -29.41 -14.00
CA PHE A 213 22.35 -29.85 -13.06
C PHE A 213 22.62 -31.29 -12.63
N ILE A 214 22.73 -31.53 -11.33
CA ILE A 214 22.98 -32.86 -10.75
C ILE A 214 21.69 -33.33 -10.09
N TYR A 215 21.11 -34.39 -10.66
CA TYR A 215 19.90 -35.02 -10.15
C TYR A 215 20.25 -36.05 -9.09
N LEU A 216 19.80 -35.77 -7.86
CA LEU A 216 19.94 -36.65 -6.71
C LEU A 216 18.64 -37.44 -6.49
N ASP A 217 18.79 -38.74 -6.33
CA ASP A 217 17.71 -39.65 -5.98
C ASP A 217 18.20 -40.59 -4.86
N ASP A 218 17.45 -40.62 -3.76
CA ASP A 218 17.72 -41.45 -2.57
C ASP A 218 19.20 -41.46 -2.12
N GLY A 219 19.80 -40.27 -1.98
CA GLY A 219 21.17 -40.11 -1.50
C GLY A 219 22.26 -40.37 -2.54
N ARG A 220 21.91 -40.64 -3.81
CA ARG A 220 22.87 -40.95 -4.89
C ARG A 220 22.72 -40.00 -6.07
N ILE A 221 23.81 -39.80 -6.82
CA ILE A 221 23.75 -39.11 -8.12
C ILE A 221 23.14 -40.07 -9.14
N ALA A 222 21.91 -39.79 -9.56
CA ALA A 222 21.16 -40.61 -10.52
C ALA A 222 21.26 -40.09 -11.95
N GLY A 223 21.64 -38.82 -12.14
CA GLY A 223 21.90 -38.25 -13.46
C GLY A 223 22.57 -36.89 -13.40
N GLU A 224 23.23 -36.52 -14.50
CA GLU A 224 23.77 -35.19 -14.73
C GLU A 224 23.22 -34.64 -16.04
N TYR A 225 22.81 -33.38 -16.05
CA TYR A 225 22.17 -32.74 -17.19
C TYR A 225 22.83 -31.39 -17.47
N THR A 226 23.02 -31.09 -18.75
CA THR A 226 23.25 -29.71 -19.22
C THR A 226 21.95 -28.92 -19.19
N PRO A 227 22.01 -27.56 -19.16
CA PRO A 227 20.82 -26.72 -19.25
C PRO A 227 19.95 -27.03 -20.47
N GLU A 228 20.58 -27.30 -21.62
CA GLU A 228 19.88 -27.64 -22.87
C GLU A 228 19.17 -29.00 -22.78
N GLU A 229 19.82 -30.01 -22.21
CA GLU A 229 19.21 -31.34 -22.01
C GLU A 229 18.02 -31.26 -21.06
N LEU A 230 18.15 -30.52 -19.96
CA LEU A 230 17.08 -30.37 -18.98
C LEU A 230 15.91 -29.53 -19.51
N ALA A 231 16.19 -28.51 -20.33
CA ALA A 231 15.17 -27.71 -21.01
C ALA A 231 14.41 -28.49 -22.09
N ALA A 232 15.03 -29.52 -22.69
CA ALA A 232 14.42 -30.38 -23.70
C ALA A 232 13.42 -31.39 -23.12
N LEU A 233 13.49 -31.68 -21.81
CA LEU A 233 12.55 -32.57 -21.15
C LEU A 233 11.12 -32.02 -21.19
N THR A 234 10.17 -32.89 -21.50
CA THR A 234 8.75 -32.59 -21.44
C THR A 234 8.29 -32.43 -20.00
N ASN A 235 7.15 -31.76 -19.80
CA ASN A 235 6.61 -31.56 -18.45
C ASN A 235 6.25 -32.88 -17.74
N ASP A 236 5.92 -33.93 -18.49
CA ASP A 236 5.65 -35.26 -17.95
C ASP A 236 6.93 -35.99 -17.51
N GLU A 237 8.03 -35.82 -18.25
CA GLU A 237 9.36 -36.33 -17.84
C GLU A 237 9.88 -35.60 -16.60
N LEU A 238 9.76 -34.27 -16.55
CA LEU A 238 10.09 -33.49 -15.35
C LEU A 238 9.24 -33.93 -14.15
N ARG A 239 7.95 -34.22 -14.36
CA ARG A 239 7.07 -34.76 -13.31
C ARG A 239 7.54 -36.11 -12.82
N ALA A 240 7.96 -37.02 -13.70
CA ALA A 240 8.48 -38.34 -13.31
C ALA A 240 9.74 -38.23 -12.44
N LEU A 241 10.62 -37.27 -12.75
CA LEU A 241 11.81 -36.93 -11.95
C LEU A 241 11.47 -36.12 -10.67
N GLY A 242 10.21 -35.70 -10.48
CA GLY A 242 9.82 -34.85 -9.35
C GLY A 242 10.38 -33.41 -9.41
N LEU A 243 10.80 -32.95 -10.59
CA LEU A 243 11.40 -31.64 -10.82
C LEU A 243 10.35 -30.59 -11.22
N ARG A 244 10.48 -29.36 -10.69
CA ARG A 244 9.66 -28.20 -11.08
C ARG A 244 9.95 -27.77 -12.52
N THR A 245 9.10 -26.91 -13.06
CA THR A 245 9.28 -26.39 -14.43
C THR A 245 10.62 -25.66 -14.63
N THR A 246 11.22 -25.85 -15.80
CA THR A 246 12.40 -25.12 -16.27
C THR A 246 12.04 -23.82 -16.98
N ASN A 247 10.78 -23.64 -17.40
CA ASN A 247 10.32 -22.43 -18.08
C ASN A 247 8.89 -22.08 -17.66
N LEU A 248 8.70 -20.90 -17.06
CA LEU A 248 7.39 -20.43 -16.61
C LEU A 248 6.40 -20.21 -17.76
N ASN A 249 6.87 -19.84 -18.96
CA ASN A 249 5.99 -19.63 -20.12
C ASN A 249 5.31 -20.93 -20.57
N SER A 250 5.89 -22.09 -20.26
CA SER A 250 5.28 -23.39 -20.57
C SER A 250 3.99 -23.66 -19.79
N LEU A 251 3.79 -22.97 -18.65
CA LEU A 251 2.60 -23.12 -17.82
C LEU A 251 1.33 -22.59 -18.50
N VAL A 252 1.44 -21.58 -19.37
CA VAL A 252 0.31 -21.02 -20.13
C VAL A 252 -0.19 -22.01 -21.18
N ALA A 253 0.72 -22.77 -21.81
CA ALA A 253 0.43 -23.70 -22.90
C ALA A 253 -0.33 -24.96 -22.45
N SER A 254 -0.43 -25.22 -21.15
CA SER A 254 -1.17 -26.36 -20.61
C SER A 254 -2.69 -26.19 -20.80
N LYS A 255 -3.19 -26.63 -21.97
CA LYS A 255 -4.61 -26.74 -22.30
C LYS A 255 -5.30 -27.78 -21.42
N GLN A 256 -5.66 -27.42 -20.19
CA GLN A 256 -6.75 -28.09 -19.51
C GLN A 256 -8.02 -27.28 -19.72
N ASN A 257 -8.99 -27.90 -20.42
CA ASN A 257 -10.40 -27.52 -20.46
C ASN A 257 -10.89 -27.38 -19.02
N ARG A 258 -10.79 -26.18 -18.45
CA ARG A 258 -11.55 -25.81 -17.25
C ARG A 258 -12.85 -25.23 -17.78
N GLU A 259 -13.97 -25.80 -17.34
CA GLU A 259 -15.28 -25.20 -17.58
C GLU A 259 -15.21 -23.73 -17.18
N GLU A 260 -15.58 -22.87 -18.13
CA GLU A 260 -15.82 -21.47 -17.87
C GLU A 260 -16.98 -21.39 -16.86
N ASP A 261 -16.66 -21.20 -15.58
CA ASP A 261 -17.61 -20.68 -14.61
C ASP A 261 -17.88 -19.21 -14.98
N SER A 262 -18.56 -19.02 -16.11
CA SER A 262 -19.07 -17.75 -16.57
C SER A 262 -20.38 -17.48 -15.82
N ALA A 263 -20.32 -16.64 -14.80
CA ALA A 263 -21.28 -15.56 -14.56
C ALA A 263 -20.97 -14.95 -13.19
N PHE A 264 -20.56 -13.67 -13.20
CA PHE A 264 -20.75 -12.77 -12.07
C PHE A 264 -22.27 -12.62 -11.87
N THR A 265 -22.90 -13.63 -11.27
CA THR A 265 -24.22 -13.44 -10.67
C THR A 265 -24.03 -12.45 -9.53
N ARG A 266 -24.97 -11.52 -9.37
CA ARG A 266 -24.97 -10.50 -8.31
C ARG A 266 -25.11 -11.16 -6.92
N SER A 267 -24.12 -11.93 -6.48
CA SER A 267 -24.04 -12.49 -5.14
C SER A 267 -23.28 -11.52 -4.23
N THR A 268 -23.61 -11.56 -2.94
CA THR A 268 -22.87 -10.88 -1.89
C THR A 268 -21.42 -11.38 -1.87
N PRO A 269 -20.41 -10.49 -1.80
CA PRO A 269 -19.01 -10.91 -1.71
C PRO A 269 -18.77 -11.70 -0.42
N ALA A 270 -17.84 -12.66 -0.46
CA ALA A 270 -17.46 -13.42 0.72
C ALA A 270 -16.79 -12.52 1.75
N ILE A 271 -15.92 -11.62 1.28
CA ILE A 271 -15.27 -10.60 2.09
C ILE A 271 -15.45 -9.25 1.40
N GLU A 272 -16.01 -8.28 2.10
CA GLU A 272 -15.98 -6.86 1.72
C GLU A 272 -15.16 -6.12 2.77
N ALA A 273 -14.16 -5.35 2.35
CA ALA A 273 -13.44 -4.42 3.22
C ALA A 273 -13.56 -3.00 2.67
N LEU A 274 -13.81 -2.04 3.56
CA LEU A 274 -13.97 -0.61 3.26
C LEU A 274 -13.06 0.21 4.16
N ASP A 275 -12.26 1.09 3.54
CA ASP A 275 -11.27 1.96 4.20
C ASP A 275 -10.37 1.19 5.19
N LEU A 276 -9.97 -0.02 4.80
CA LEU A 276 -9.15 -0.90 5.60
C LEU A 276 -7.75 -0.31 5.74
N SER A 277 -7.37 0.04 6.96
CA SER A 277 -6.01 0.49 7.27
C SER A 277 -5.45 -0.21 8.51
N CYS A 278 -4.14 -0.44 8.49
CA CYS A 278 -3.46 -1.14 9.58
C CYS A 278 -2.10 -0.48 9.87
N VAL A 279 -1.80 -0.34 11.16
CA VAL A 279 -0.52 0.20 11.67
C VAL A 279 0.19 -0.89 12.47
N LYS A 280 1.42 -1.23 12.11
CA LYS A 280 2.26 -2.21 12.82
C LYS A 280 3.63 -1.60 13.09
N GLY A 281 4.08 -1.62 14.35
CA GLY A 281 5.38 -1.04 14.74
C GLY A 281 5.49 0.48 14.53
N GLY A 282 4.37 1.20 14.60
CA GLY A 282 4.31 2.66 14.37
C GLY A 282 4.28 3.09 12.91
N ALA A 283 4.23 2.14 11.96
CA ALA A 283 4.18 2.40 10.53
C ALA A 283 2.86 1.91 9.92
N HIS A 284 2.29 2.69 9.00
CA HIS A 284 1.14 2.29 8.20
C HIS A 284 1.56 1.22 7.19
N ILE A 285 0.89 0.08 7.21
CA ILE A 285 1.17 -1.05 6.30
C ILE A 285 0.07 -1.24 5.27
N LEU A 286 -1.20 -1.04 5.64
CA LEU A 286 -2.34 -1.19 4.74
C LEU A 286 -3.09 0.13 4.56
N ASP A 287 -3.52 0.38 3.33
CA ASP A 287 -4.35 1.51 2.92
C ASP A 287 -5.26 1.09 1.75
N ILE A 288 -6.34 0.39 2.05
CA ILE A 288 -7.22 -0.21 1.06
C ILE A 288 -8.61 0.43 1.14
N GLU A 289 -8.97 1.20 0.12
CA GLU A 289 -10.28 1.89 0.08
C GLU A 289 -11.45 0.93 -0.01
N ARG A 290 -11.30 -0.07 -0.89
CA ARG A 290 -12.29 -1.09 -1.12
C ARG A 290 -11.64 -2.38 -1.58
N LEU A 291 -12.11 -3.48 -1.03
CA LEU A 291 -11.74 -4.83 -1.44
C LEU A 291 -12.98 -5.71 -1.41
N ASN A 292 -13.25 -6.41 -2.51
CA ASN A 292 -14.31 -7.41 -2.60
C ASN A 292 -13.70 -8.73 -3.03
N LEU A 293 -13.86 -9.77 -2.22
CA LEU A 293 -13.42 -11.13 -2.54
C LEU A 293 -14.62 -12.01 -2.92
N PRO A 294 -14.54 -12.73 -4.05
CA PRO A 294 -15.65 -13.58 -4.51
C PRO A 294 -15.87 -14.79 -3.60
N THR A 295 -17.13 -15.20 -3.46
CA THR A 295 -17.53 -16.44 -2.79
C THR A 295 -17.09 -17.69 -3.55
N ASN A 296 -16.87 -18.79 -2.83
CA ASN A 296 -16.48 -20.10 -3.36
C ASN A 296 -15.24 -20.07 -4.27
N SER A 297 -14.27 -19.23 -3.91
CA SER A 297 -13.07 -18.97 -4.70
C SER A 297 -11.79 -19.34 -3.96
N ILE A 298 -10.75 -19.62 -4.74
CA ILE A 298 -9.37 -19.83 -4.26
C ILE A 298 -8.56 -18.67 -4.83
N ILE A 299 -8.15 -17.74 -3.98
CA ILE A 299 -7.58 -16.45 -4.37
C ILE A 299 -6.09 -16.47 -4.05
N ALA A 300 -5.25 -16.33 -5.07
CA ALA A 300 -3.82 -16.08 -4.88
C ALA A 300 -3.59 -14.61 -4.54
N LEU A 301 -2.98 -14.32 -3.40
CA LEU A 301 -2.55 -12.99 -3.01
C LEU A 301 -1.07 -12.80 -3.37
N ILE A 302 -0.81 -12.05 -4.45
CA ILE A 302 0.53 -11.79 -4.99
C ILE A 302 0.93 -10.32 -4.80
N GLY A 303 2.22 -10.03 -4.92
CA GLY A 303 2.78 -8.69 -4.75
C GLY A 303 4.20 -8.76 -4.22
N ASP A 304 4.99 -7.69 -4.39
CA ASP A 304 6.39 -7.69 -3.98
C ASP A 304 6.53 -7.73 -2.44
N ASN A 305 7.71 -8.05 -1.93
CA ASN A 305 7.99 -8.06 -0.50
C ASN A 305 7.79 -6.66 0.06
N GLY A 306 7.18 -6.60 1.25
CA GLY A 306 6.79 -5.33 1.87
C GLY A 306 5.47 -4.72 1.37
N SER A 307 4.79 -5.31 0.38
CA SER A 307 3.50 -4.80 -0.14
C SER A 307 2.31 -4.97 0.81
N GLY A 308 2.48 -5.66 1.94
CA GLY A 308 1.44 -5.82 2.97
C GLY A 308 0.62 -7.11 2.88
N LYS A 309 0.96 -8.07 2.03
CA LYS A 309 0.21 -9.33 1.81
C LYS A 309 -0.17 -10.07 3.10
N SER A 310 0.82 -10.46 3.91
CA SER A 310 0.57 -11.18 5.17
C SER A 310 -0.21 -10.31 6.16
N THR A 311 0.03 -9.00 6.19
CA THR A 311 -0.72 -8.06 7.04
C THR A 311 -2.18 -7.94 6.62
N LEU A 312 -2.48 -7.99 5.32
CA LEU A 312 -3.85 -8.03 4.81
C LEU A 312 -4.54 -9.32 5.27
N SER A 313 -3.89 -10.47 5.10
CA SER A 313 -4.42 -11.75 5.57
C SER A 313 -4.65 -11.76 7.09
N GLU A 314 -3.70 -11.27 7.89
CA GLU A 314 -3.82 -11.12 9.34
C GLU A 314 -5.01 -10.22 9.73
N ALA A 315 -5.19 -9.08 9.04
CA ALA A 315 -6.25 -8.11 9.32
C ALA A 315 -7.64 -8.65 8.96
N LEU A 316 -7.77 -9.28 7.78
CA LEU A 316 -9.01 -9.92 7.33
C LEU A 316 -9.39 -11.08 8.25
N CYS A 317 -8.42 -11.90 8.66
CA CYS A 317 -8.62 -12.99 9.61
C CYS A 317 -8.99 -12.48 11.01
N GLY A 318 -8.60 -11.26 11.39
CA GLY A 318 -8.83 -10.70 12.73
C GLY A 318 -7.75 -11.08 13.75
N VAL A 319 -6.56 -11.47 13.27
CA VAL A 319 -5.37 -11.74 14.09
C VAL A 319 -4.75 -10.43 14.59
N ILE A 320 -4.77 -9.39 13.76
CA ILE A 320 -4.33 -8.04 14.11
C ILE A 320 -5.50 -7.06 14.06
N PRO A 321 -5.47 -6.01 14.90
CA PRO A 321 -6.46 -4.95 14.83
C PRO A 321 -6.30 -4.15 13.54
N SER A 322 -7.42 -3.72 12.99
CA SER A 322 -7.48 -2.92 11.77
C SER A 322 -8.59 -1.88 11.85
N ASN A 323 -8.35 -0.70 11.31
CA ASN A 323 -9.37 0.32 11.13
C ASN A 323 -10.11 0.06 9.81
N GLY A 324 -11.35 0.57 9.71
CA GLY A 324 -12.22 0.34 8.56
C GLY A 324 -13.26 -0.75 8.86
N GLY A 325 -14.14 -0.99 7.89
CA GLY A 325 -15.19 -2.00 8.00
C GLY A 325 -14.82 -3.26 7.23
N ILE A 326 -14.81 -4.42 7.88
CA ILE A 326 -14.67 -5.72 7.21
C ILE A 326 -15.95 -6.52 7.43
N ALA A 327 -16.56 -6.98 6.34
CA ALA A 327 -17.76 -7.79 6.34
C ALA A 327 -17.50 -9.16 5.73
N PHE A 328 -18.01 -10.20 6.39
CA PHE A 328 -18.10 -11.55 5.83
C PHE A 328 -19.54 -11.81 5.40
N GLU A 329 -19.76 -12.11 4.13
CA GLU A 329 -21.08 -12.36 3.52
C GLU A 329 -22.10 -11.23 3.81
N GLY A 330 -21.64 -9.98 3.77
CA GLY A 330 -22.45 -8.77 4.00
C GLY A 330 -22.63 -8.34 5.46
N SER A 331 -22.17 -9.14 6.43
CA SER A 331 -22.20 -8.79 7.86
C SER A 331 -20.87 -8.23 8.34
N TYR A 332 -20.84 -6.98 8.82
CA TYR A 332 -19.63 -6.35 9.34
C TYR A 332 -19.24 -6.93 10.70
N LEU A 333 -18.00 -7.42 10.80
CA LEU A 333 -17.50 -8.17 11.96
C LEU A 333 -16.27 -7.48 12.56
N GLY A 334 -16.24 -7.37 13.89
CA GLY A 334 -15.02 -7.01 14.63
C GLY A 334 -14.01 -8.16 14.68
N ASP A 335 -12.78 -7.86 15.11
CA ASP A 335 -11.62 -8.75 14.96
C ASP A 335 -11.83 -10.14 15.58
N LYS A 336 -12.36 -10.18 16.82
CA LYS A 336 -12.66 -11.44 17.52
C LYS A 336 -13.73 -12.28 16.83
N ALA A 337 -14.69 -11.65 16.14
CA ALA A 337 -15.72 -12.37 15.41
C ALA A 337 -15.19 -12.95 14.09
N ARG A 338 -14.30 -12.21 13.40
CA ARG A 338 -13.60 -12.70 12.21
C ARG A 338 -12.68 -13.87 12.54
N ALA A 339 -11.92 -13.79 13.64
CA ALA A 339 -11.01 -14.85 14.06
C ALA A 339 -11.74 -16.16 14.44
N LYS A 340 -13.02 -16.10 14.82
CA LYS A 340 -13.82 -17.30 15.07
C LYS A 340 -14.32 -17.99 13.81
N ARG A 341 -14.63 -17.20 12.76
CA ARG A 341 -15.15 -17.66 11.46
C ARG A 341 -14.05 -18.00 10.44
N SER A 342 -12.81 -17.62 10.71
CA SER A 342 -11.67 -17.86 9.82
C SER A 342 -10.54 -18.62 10.51
N PHE A 343 -9.63 -19.18 9.70
CA PHE A 343 -8.39 -19.81 10.16
C PHE A 343 -7.21 -19.29 9.35
N MET A 344 -6.03 -19.15 9.96
CA MET A 344 -4.81 -18.76 9.27
C MET A 344 -3.71 -19.81 9.48
N VAL A 345 -3.15 -20.34 8.39
CA VAL A 345 -1.90 -21.11 8.39
C VAL A 345 -0.76 -20.11 8.27
N MET A 346 0.06 -20.02 9.32
CA MET A 346 1.15 -19.04 9.40
C MET A 346 2.38 -19.48 8.58
N GLN A 347 3.14 -18.51 8.08
CA GLN A 347 4.41 -18.76 7.38
C GLN A 347 5.43 -19.52 8.25
N ASP A 348 5.52 -19.21 9.54
CA ASP A 348 6.36 -19.93 10.51
C ASP A 348 5.52 -20.88 11.36
N VAL A 349 5.37 -22.10 10.87
CA VAL A 349 4.57 -23.15 11.52
C VAL A 349 5.08 -23.56 12.90
N ASN A 350 6.35 -23.27 13.24
CA ASN A 350 6.85 -23.53 14.60
C ASN A 350 6.17 -22.65 15.67
N ARG A 351 5.50 -21.57 15.24
CA ARG A 351 4.69 -20.70 16.12
C ARG A 351 3.23 -21.16 16.21
N GLN A 352 2.86 -22.24 15.53
CA GLN A 352 1.48 -22.69 15.41
C GLN A 352 1.27 -24.12 15.89
N LEU A 353 2.30 -24.98 15.86
CA LEU A 353 2.24 -26.38 16.29
C LEU A 353 2.74 -26.52 17.74
N PHE A 354 1.89 -27.00 18.65
CA PHE A 354 2.17 -27.01 20.10
C PHE A 354 1.96 -28.37 20.79
N SER A 355 1.29 -29.32 20.13
CA SER A 355 0.84 -30.58 20.72
C SER A 355 1.93 -31.65 20.73
N ASP A 356 1.76 -32.67 21.57
CA ASP A 356 2.75 -33.74 21.74
C ASP A 356 2.83 -34.70 20.53
N SER A 357 1.81 -34.72 19.67
CA SER A 357 1.77 -35.49 18.44
C SER A 357 1.08 -34.74 17.29
N SER A 358 1.44 -35.09 16.06
CA SER A 358 0.89 -34.48 14.85
C SER A 358 -0.62 -34.68 14.72
N ILE A 359 -1.15 -35.83 15.16
CA ILE A 359 -2.59 -36.10 15.17
C ILE A 359 -3.35 -35.27 16.21
N GLU A 360 -2.79 -35.08 17.41
CA GLU A 360 -3.39 -34.23 18.44
C GLU A 360 -3.41 -32.76 18.00
N GLU A 361 -2.38 -32.31 17.28
CA GLU A 361 -2.32 -30.96 16.73
C GLU A 361 -3.44 -30.68 15.71
N VAL A 362 -3.75 -31.66 14.86
CA VAL A 362 -4.88 -31.56 13.94
C VAL A 362 -6.21 -31.53 14.70
N LEU A 363 -6.32 -32.31 15.77
CA LEU A 363 -7.54 -32.40 16.59
C LEU A 363 -7.77 -31.18 17.50
N LEU A 364 -6.73 -30.40 17.81
CA LEU A 364 -6.78 -29.26 18.74
C LEU A 364 -7.87 -28.23 18.35
N ASN A 365 -8.01 -27.98 17.04
CA ASN A 365 -8.95 -27.00 16.49
C ASN A 365 -10.08 -27.66 15.68
N ALA A 366 -10.13 -28.99 15.67
CA ALA A 366 -11.03 -29.73 14.80
C ALA A 366 -12.46 -29.80 15.34
N SER A 367 -13.42 -29.70 14.43
CA SER A 367 -14.80 -30.16 14.65
C SER A 367 -15.01 -31.61 14.17
N THR A 368 -13.93 -32.32 13.84
CA THR A 368 -13.92 -33.63 13.16
C THR A 368 -13.43 -34.75 14.08
N THR A 369 -13.70 -35.98 13.69
CA THR A 369 -13.29 -37.19 14.43
C THR A 369 -11.82 -37.54 14.15
N ARG A 370 -11.21 -38.36 15.03
CA ARG A 370 -9.82 -38.82 14.86
C ARG A 370 -9.61 -39.59 13.55
N GLU A 371 -10.61 -40.35 13.09
CA GLU A 371 -10.55 -41.09 11.82
C GLU A 371 -10.50 -40.15 10.62
N GLU A 372 -11.29 -39.08 10.62
CA GLU A 372 -11.27 -38.04 9.58
C GLU A 372 -9.94 -37.29 9.59
N ALA A 373 -9.42 -36.94 10.76
CA ALA A 373 -8.11 -36.28 10.90
C ALA A 373 -6.96 -37.16 10.37
N LEU A 374 -6.99 -38.47 10.65
CA LEU A 374 -6.03 -39.43 10.10
C LEU A 374 -6.16 -39.56 8.58
N ALA A 375 -7.37 -39.55 8.03
CA ALA A 375 -7.58 -39.58 6.58
C ALA A 375 -7.05 -38.31 5.90
N VAL A 376 -7.16 -37.14 6.54
CA VAL A 376 -6.57 -35.89 6.03
C VAL A 376 -5.04 -35.95 6.08
N LEU A 377 -4.44 -36.44 7.17
CA LEU A 377 -2.99 -36.64 7.27
C LEU A 377 -2.47 -37.66 6.24
N ASP A 378 -3.19 -38.74 6.00
CA ASP A 378 -2.84 -39.76 5.00
C ASP A 378 -2.80 -39.18 3.58
N ARG A 379 -3.82 -38.39 3.21
CA ARG A 379 -3.84 -37.65 1.92
C ARG A 379 -2.71 -36.66 1.75
N LEU A 380 -2.15 -36.16 2.85
CA LEU A 380 -0.99 -35.27 2.87
C LEU A 380 0.35 -36.03 2.93
N GLY A 381 0.33 -37.36 2.84
CA GLY A 381 1.51 -38.22 2.95
C GLY A 381 2.14 -38.18 4.34
N LEU A 382 1.33 -38.06 5.39
CA LEU A 382 1.77 -37.92 6.79
C LEU A 382 1.28 -39.05 7.71
N ALA A 383 0.71 -40.13 7.18
CA ALA A 383 0.17 -41.22 7.99
C ALA A 383 1.20 -41.80 8.98
N GLU A 384 2.43 -42.05 8.53
CA GLU A 384 3.51 -42.59 9.36
C GLU A 384 4.07 -41.58 10.39
N CYS A 385 3.80 -40.30 10.17
CA CYS A 385 4.23 -39.20 11.03
C CYS A 385 3.18 -38.81 12.08
N ALA A 386 1.97 -39.38 12.03
CA ALA A 386 0.84 -38.96 12.85
C ALA A 386 1.13 -38.96 14.37
N ASN A 387 1.89 -39.94 14.84
CA ASN A 387 2.25 -40.08 16.27
C ASN A 387 3.60 -39.43 16.63
N ARG A 388 4.29 -38.82 15.66
CA ARG A 388 5.54 -38.10 15.93
C ARG A 388 5.23 -36.70 16.46
N HIS A 389 6.11 -36.21 17.32
CA HIS A 389 6.06 -34.85 17.81
C HIS A 389 6.28 -33.86 16.64
N PRO A 390 5.46 -32.80 16.47
CA PRO A 390 5.58 -31.88 15.33
C PRO A 390 6.98 -31.30 15.13
N ASN A 391 7.71 -31.00 16.21
CA ASN A 391 9.09 -30.50 16.13
C ASN A 391 10.12 -31.45 15.51
N SER A 392 9.90 -32.77 15.51
CA SER A 392 10.81 -33.74 14.90
C SER A 392 10.56 -33.96 13.41
N LEU A 393 9.52 -33.35 12.86
CA LEU A 393 9.21 -33.41 11.43
C LEU A 393 10.11 -32.48 10.61
N SER A 394 10.28 -32.79 9.33
CA SER A 394 10.93 -31.87 8.38
C SER A 394 10.07 -30.61 8.17
N GLY A 395 10.68 -29.52 7.67
CA GLY A 395 9.96 -28.26 7.45
C GLY A 395 8.70 -28.42 6.60
N GLY A 396 8.79 -29.14 5.47
CA GLY A 396 7.64 -29.44 4.61
C GLY A 396 6.59 -30.33 5.28
N GLN A 397 7.00 -31.29 6.13
CA GLN A 397 6.07 -32.11 6.90
C GLN A 397 5.31 -31.28 7.96
N LYS A 398 6.01 -30.40 8.69
CA LYS A 398 5.37 -29.46 9.64
C LYS A 398 4.33 -28.60 8.95
N GLN A 399 4.65 -28.09 7.76
CA GLN A 399 3.74 -27.26 6.99
C GLN A 399 2.47 -28.02 6.59
N ARG A 400 2.62 -29.28 6.14
CA ARG A 400 1.49 -30.15 5.85
C ARG A 400 0.64 -30.47 7.10
N VAL A 401 1.22 -30.62 8.29
CA VAL A 401 0.44 -30.76 9.55
C VAL A 401 -0.37 -29.50 9.86
N ALA A 402 0.21 -28.30 9.71
CA ALA A 402 -0.51 -27.05 9.92
C ALA A 402 -1.69 -26.89 8.93
N ILE A 403 -1.49 -27.28 7.68
CA ILE A 403 -2.55 -27.34 6.66
C ILE A 403 -3.64 -28.34 7.09
N ALA A 404 -3.27 -29.55 7.54
CA ALA A 404 -4.24 -30.54 8.03
C ALA A 404 -5.10 -29.99 9.17
N SER A 405 -4.49 -29.27 10.12
CA SER A 405 -5.21 -28.61 11.23
C SER A 405 -6.22 -27.57 10.71
N ALA A 406 -5.83 -26.75 9.73
CA ALA A 406 -6.72 -25.76 9.11
C ALA A 406 -7.93 -26.42 8.41
N LEU A 407 -7.68 -27.53 7.69
CA LEU A 407 -8.72 -28.27 6.98
C LEU A 407 -9.73 -28.92 7.93
N CYS A 408 -9.26 -29.44 9.07
CA CYS A 408 -10.09 -30.06 10.09
C CYS A 408 -10.87 -29.04 10.95
N ALA A 409 -10.49 -27.75 10.92
CA ALA A 409 -11.09 -26.70 11.76
C ALA A 409 -12.50 -26.23 11.34
N GLY A 410 -12.97 -26.62 10.13
CA GLY A 410 -14.34 -26.35 9.68
C GLY A 410 -14.71 -24.87 9.59
N LYS A 411 -13.78 -24.01 9.14
CA LYS A 411 -13.99 -22.56 9.03
C LYS A 411 -14.54 -22.13 7.66
N ASP A 412 -15.28 -21.03 7.65
CA ASP A 412 -15.87 -20.45 6.44
C ASP A 412 -14.80 -19.90 5.49
N ILE A 413 -13.72 -19.36 6.07
CA ILE A 413 -12.64 -18.70 5.34
C ILE A 413 -11.30 -19.20 5.86
N ILE A 414 -10.39 -19.60 4.96
CA ILE A 414 -9.04 -20.04 5.32
C ILE A 414 -8.00 -19.17 4.62
N PHE A 415 -7.03 -18.69 5.39
CA PHE A 415 -5.87 -17.93 4.91
C PHE A 415 -4.63 -18.82 5.00
N TYR A 416 -3.81 -18.84 3.95
CA TYR A 416 -2.52 -19.54 3.92
C TYR A 416 -1.42 -18.52 3.62
N ASP A 417 -0.40 -18.43 4.48
CA ASP A 417 0.70 -17.47 4.30
C ASP A 417 1.98 -18.20 3.87
N GLU A 418 2.33 -18.11 2.58
CA GLU A 418 3.46 -18.79 1.92
C GLU A 418 3.52 -20.31 2.16
N PRO A 419 2.45 -21.07 1.84
CA PRO A 419 2.34 -22.50 2.16
C PRO A 419 3.30 -23.42 1.37
N THR A 420 3.99 -22.91 0.35
CA THR A 420 4.85 -23.69 -0.56
C THR A 420 6.35 -23.42 -0.42
N SER A 421 6.76 -22.63 0.58
CA SER A 421 8.19 -22.42 0.85
C SER A 421 8.89 -23.75 1.15
N GLY A 422 9.90 -24.10 0.35
CA GLY A 422 10.66 -25.35 0.53
C GLY A 422 9.91 -26.64 0.16
N LEU A 423 8.82 -26.55 -0.63
CA LEU A 423 8.15 -27.72 -1.18
C LEU A 423 8.66 -28.05 -2.59
N ASP A 424 9.01 -29.32 -2.79
CA ASP A 424 9.27 -29.90 -4.11
C ASP A 424 7.99 -29.95 -4.98
N ARG A 425 8.09 -30.57 -6.17
CA ARG A 425 6.95 -30.66 -7.09
C ARG A 425 5.80 -31.49 -6.52
N GLU A 426 6.11 -32.66 -5.97
CA GLU A 426 5.12 -33.60 -5.46
C GLU A 426 4.33 -32.99 -4.30
N GLY A 427 5.03 -32.37 -3.34
CA GLY A 427 4.41 -31.67 -2.22
C GLY A 427 3.50 -30.52 -2.66
N MET A 428 3.91 -29.75 -3.69
CA MET A 428 3.10 -28.66 -4.24
C MET A 428 1.86 -29.18 -5.00
N GLU A 429 2.00 -30.21 -5.83
CA GLU A 429 0.88 -30.79 -6.59
C GLU A 429 -0.16 -31.45 -5.66
N LEU A 430 0.29 -32.10 -4.58
CA LEU A 430 -0.57 -32.62 -3.52
C LEU A 430 -1.37 -31.49 -2.85
N PHE A 431 -0.70 -30.41 -2.47
CA PHE A 431 -1.36 -29.24 -1.86
C PHE A 431 -2.35 -28.58 -2.82
N ALA A 432 -1.99 -28.43 -4.10
CA ALA A 432 -2.87 -27.89 -5.12
C ALA A 432 -4.14 -28.74 -5.32
N THR A 433 -4.00 -30.07 -5.21
CA THR A 433 -5.13 -31.01 -5.30
C THR A 433 -6.05 -30.88 -4.09
N LEU A 434 -5.49 -30.78 -2.89
CA LEU A 434 -6.28 -30.59 -1.67
C LEU A 434 -7.06 -29.27 -1.67
N LEU A 435 -6.45 -28.17 -2.11
CA LEU A 435 -7.13 -26.88 -2.22
C LEU A 435 -8.37 -26.98 -3.14
N ARG A 436 -8.25 -27.72 -4.25
CA ARG A 436 -9.34 -27.95 -5.20
C ARG A 436 -10.42 -28.86 -4.61
N ASP A 437 -10.05 -29.94 -3.92
CA ASP A 437 -10.99 -30.85 -3.27
C ASP A 437 -11.82 -30.16 -2.17
N MET A 438 -11.27 -29.10 -1.58
CA MET A 438 -11.95 -28.29 -0.56
C MET A 438 -12.81 -27.17 -1.15
N LYS A 439 -12.71 -26.91 -2.47
CA LYS A 439 -13.59 -25.97 -3.18
C LYS A 439 -15.03 -26.46 -3.02
N GLY A 440 -15.88 -25.66 -2.39
CA GLY A 440 -17.28 -25.99 -2.05
C GLY A 440 -17.51 -26.49 -0.62
N LYS A 441 -16.47 -26.93 0.11
CA LYS A 441 -16.55 -27.21 1.56
C LYS A 441 -16.15 -26.00 2.40
N VAL A 442 -15.19 -25.23 1.91
CA VAL A 442 -14.76 -23.95 2.49
C VAL A 442 -15.33 -22.83 1.62
N GLY A 443 -15.90 -21.81 2.28
CA GLY A 443 -16.55 -20.70 1.60
C GLY A 443 -15.58 -19.88 0.75
N THR A 444 -14.41 -19.50 1.26
CA THR A 444 -13.37 -18.79 0.47
C THR A 444 -11.97 -19.08 1.01
N GLN A 445 -11.01 -19.28 0.11
CA GLN A 445 -9.62 -19.55 0.47
C GLN A 445 -8.72 -18.45 -0.08
N VAL A 446 -7.83 -17.90 0.75
CA VAL A 446 -6.86 -16.86 0.34
C VAL A 446 -5.46 -17.37 0.60
N ILE A 447 -4.62 -17.36 -0.43
CA ILE A 447 -3.27 -17.94 -0.37
C ILE A 447 -2.26 -16.86 -0.74
N VAL A 448 -1.48 -16.40 0.23
CA VAL A 448 -0.28 -15.59 -0.04
C VAL A 448 0.77 -16.54 -0.61
N THR A 449 1.22 -16.30 -1.83
CA THR A 449 2.23 -17.16 -2.45
C THR A 449 3.05 -16.44 -3.51
N HIS A 450 4.34 -16.76 -3.54
CA HIS A 450 5.26 -16.44 -4.63
C HIS A 450 5.50 -17.62 -5.59
N ASP A 451 4.63 -18.63 -5.63
CA ASP A 451 4.77 -19.83 -6.46
C ASP A 451 3.78 -19.80 -7.66
N PRO A 452 4.25 -19.47 -8.88
CA PRO A 452 3.38 -19.45 -10.06
C PRO A 452 2.79 -20.82 -10.40
N GLU A 453 3.48 -21.93 -10.13
CA GLU A 453 2.97 -23.27 -10.43
C GLU A 453 1.76 -23.60 -9.56
N LEU A 454 1.81 -23.26 -8.26
CA LEU A 454 0.66 -23.42 -7.36
C LEU A 454 -0.55 -22.59 -7.82
N ILE A 455 -0.30 -21.33 -8.21
CA ILE A 455 -1.36 -20.42 -8.68
C ILE A 455 -2.06 -21.05 -9.88
N MET A 456 -1.29 -21.51 -10.88
CA MET A 456 -1.84 -22.17 -12.07
C MET A 456 -2.56 -23.47 -11.74
N ALA A 457 -2.04 -24.25 -10.79
CA ALA A 457 -2.60 -25.55 -10.44
C ALA A 457 -3.94 -25.46 -9.67
N ALA A 458 -4.10 -24.50 -8.75
CA ALA A 458 -5.22 -24.49 -7.81
C ALA A 458 -6.11 -23.23 -7.81
N CYS A 459 -5.58 -22.05 -8.14
CA CYS A 459 -6.30 -20.80 -7.90
C CYS A 459 -7.35 -20.51 -8.98
N THR A 460 -8.41 -19.81 -8.57
CA THR A 460 -9.47 -19.31 -9.46
C THR A 460 -9.35 -17.82 -9.72
N HIS A 461 -8.80 -17.06 -8.78
CA HIS A 461 -8.58 -15.62 -8.88
C HIS A 461 -7.20 -15.24 -8.36
N VAL A 462 -6.75 -14.05 -8.74
CA VAL A 462 -5.51 -13.44 -8.27
C VAL A 462 -5.82 -12.04 -7.78
N LEU A 463 -5.37 -11.74 -6.57
CA LEU A 463 -5.39 -10.43 -5.93
C LEU A 463 -3.96 -9.92 -5.90
N ARG A 464 -3.68 -8.83 -6.63
CA ARG A 464 -2.36 -8.19 -6.67
C ARG A 464 -2.33 -7.03 -5.67
N MET A 465 -1.29 -7.00 -4.84
CA MET A 465 -0.98 -5.90 -3.93
C MET A 465 0.30 -5.18 -4.30
N ASP A 466 0.31 -3.87 -4.09
CA ASP A 466 1.50 -3.04 -4.13
C ASP A 466 1.43 -1.94 -3.07
N ASN A 467 2.53 -1.73 -2.34
CA ASN A 467 2.68 -0.68 -1.33
C ASN A 467 1.49 -0.53 -0.34
N GLY A 468 0.95 -1.66 0.17
CA GLY A 468 -0.16 -1.64 1.12
C GLY A 468 -1.55 -1.44 0.49
N ARG A 469 -1.62 -1.35 -0.83
CA ARG A 469 -2.84 -1.15 -1.61
C ARG A 469 -3.15 -2.37 -2.48
N VAL A 470 -4.42 -2.52 -2.82
CA VAL A 470 -4.88 -3.49 -3.81
C VAL A 470 -4.74 -2.85 -5.19
N VAL A 471 -3.98 -3.49 -6.07
CA VAL A 471 -3.77 -3.07 -7.46
C VAL A 471 -4.82 -3.67 -8.38
N GLY A 472 -5.27 -4.90 -8.09
CA GLY A 472 -6.18 -5.62 -8.98
C GLY A 472 -6.71 -6.90 -8.37
N ILE A 473 -7.95 -7.26 -8.69
CA ILE A 473 -8.45 -8.64 -8.53
C ILE A 473 -9.00 -9.11 -9.88
N TYR A 474 -8.51 -10.26 -10.36
CA TYR A 474 -8.90 -10.79 -11.66
C TYR A 474 -9.02 -12.32 -11.64
N PRO A 475 -9.91 -12.91 -12.46
CA PRO A 475 -10.01 -14.35 -12.59
C PRO A 475 -8.80 -14.94 -13.32
N LEU A 476 -8.45 -16.18 -13.01
CA LEU A 476 -7.35 -16.91 -13.65
C LEU A 476 -7.81 -17.61 -14.95
N ASN A 477 -8.42 -16.83 -15.86
CA ASN A 477 -8.74 -17.22 -17.23
C ASN A 477 -7.50 -17.11 -18.14
N ALA A 478 -7.62 -17.31 -19.46
CA ALA A 478 -6.46 -17.27 -20.38
C ALA A 478 -5.62 -15.99 -20.22
N GLU A 479 -6.28 -14.83 -20.22
CA GLU A 479 -5.66 -13.52 -20.00
C GLU A 479 -5.06 -13.39 -18.58
N GLY A 480 -5.79 -13.81 -17.55
CA GLY A 480 -5.30 -13.79 -16.17
C GLY A 480 -4.05 -14.66 -15.97
N ARG A 481 -3.92 -15.79 -16.70
CA ARG A 481 -2.73 -16.63 -16.67
C ARG A 481 -1.53 -15.92 -17.30
N GLU A 482 -1.72 -15.28 -18.44
CA GLU A 482 -0.67 -14.47 -19.08
C GLU A 482 -0.22 -13.34 -18.16
N ARG A 483 -1.14 -12.61 -17.52
CA ARG A 483 -0.81 -11.57 -16.54
C ARG A 483 0.01 -12.08 -15.36
N VAL A 484 -0.31 -13.27 -14.82
CA VAL A 484 0.46 -13.87 -13.72
C VAL A 484 1.87 -14.22 -14.17
N ILE A 485 2.02 -14.89 -15.32
CA ILE A 485 3.35 -15.22 -15.84
C ILE A 485 4.15 -13.94 -16.12
N TYR A 486 3.54 -12.96 -16.78
CA TYR A 486 4.14 -11.65 -17.01
C TYR A 486 4.59 -10.98 -15.71
N TYR A 487 3.76 -11.03 -14.66
CA TYR A 487 4.14 -10.50 -13.36
C TYR A 487 5.42 -11.17 -12.82
N PHE A 488 5.54 -12.50 -12.91
CA PHE A 488 6.72 -13.21 -12.42
C PHE A 488 7.96 -13.12 -13.35
N THR A 489 7.78 -12.87 -14.65
CA THR A 489 8.87 -12.78 -15.63
C THR A 489 9.34 -11.35 -15.93
N SER A 490 8.52 -10.34 -15.66
CA SER A 490 8.86 -8.93 -15.88
C SER A 490 9.98 -8.44 -14.94
N LYS A 491 10.91 -7.65 -15.48
CA LYS A 491 11.98 -7.04 -14.70
C LYS A 491 11.40 -5.96 -13.78
N SER A 492 11.47 -6.16 -12.46
CA SER A 492 11.16 -5.12 -11.47
C SER A 492 12.41 -4.28 -11.20
N ALA A 493 12.39 -3.01 -11.60
CA ALA A 493 13.59 -2.16 -11.62
C ALA A 493 14.01 -1.59 -10.25
N GLN A 494 13.23 -1.72 -9.18
CA GLN A 494 13.53 -1.06 -7.89
C GLN A 494 13.19 -1.92 -6.66
N ASN A 495 14.03 -1.86 -5.63
CA ASN A 495 13.71 -2.39 -4.32
C ASN A 495 12.50 -1.64 -3.70
N THR A 496 11.41 -2.35 -3.42
CA THR A 496 10.17 -1.81 -2.84
C THR A 496 10.26 -1.62 -1.33
N SER A 497 11.29 -2.16 -0.67
CA SER A 497 11.47 -1.95 0.77
C SER A 497 11.75 -0.46 1.06
N ARG A 498 10.84 0.21 1.77
CA ARG A 498 11.00 1.59 2.26
C ARG A 498 11.36 1.62 3.74
N LYS A 499 12.20 2.56 4.15
CA LYS A 499 12.47 2.85 5.57
C LYS A 499 11.20 3.42 6.20
N ARG A 500 10.58 2.64 7.08
CA ARG A 500 9.29 2.97 7.71
C ARG A 500 9.43 4.16 8.67
N ASP A 501 8.65 5.22 8.47
CA ASP A 501 8.67 6.38 9.38
C ASP A 501 7.83 6.09 10.64
N LYS A 502 8.50 6.01 11.80
CA LYS A 502 7.91 5.69 13.12
C LYS A 502 7.32 6.91 13.84
N ARG A 503 7.33 8.12 13.24
CA ARG A 503 6.79 9.34 13.87
C ARG A 503 5.26 9.31 13.98
N GLY A 504 4.73 9.64 15.16
CA GLY A 504 3.28 9.81 15.36
C GLY A 504 2.70 11.02 14.61
N ALA A 505 1.40 11.00 14.32
CA ALA A 505 0.70 12.01 13.51
C ALA A 505 0.94 13.46 13.97
N ILE A 506 0.91 13.71 15.29
CA ILE A 506 1.17 15.04 15.87
C ILE A 506 2.61 15.50 15.62
N ALA A 507 3.58 14.60 15.77
CA ALA A 507 4.99 14.91 15.54
C ALA A 507 5.28 15.22 14.06
N ARG A 508 4.56 14.60 13.13
CA ARG A 508 4.63 14.90 11.70
C ARG A 508 3.99 16.24 11.36
N ILE A 509 2.83 16.60 11.92
CA ILE A 509 2.27 17.96 11.73
C ILE A 509 3.24 19.04 12.22
N LEU A 510 3.81 18.83 13.40
CA LEU A 510 4.81 19.74 13.97
C LEU A 510 6.09 19.85 13.10
N SER A 511 6.33 18.90 12.19
CA SER A 511 7.40 19.01 11.21
C SER A 511 7.09 20.07 10.13
N TYR A 512 5.84 20.19 9.70
CA TYR A 512 5.36 21.23 8.77
C TYR A 512 5.34 22.64 9.40
N ALA A 513 5.37 22.72 10.73
CA ALA A 513 5.49 24.01 11.44
C ALA A 513 6.83 24.70 11.19
N GLY A 514 7.86 24.01 10.67
CA GLY A 514 9.10 24.65 10.16
C GLY A 514 9.78 25.57 11.18
N LYS A 515 9.99 26.85 10.87
CA LYS A 515 10.57 27.83 11.82
C LYS A 515 9.58 28.32 12.89
N HIS A 516 8.29 28.04 12.72
CA HIS A 516 7.18 28.59 13.49
C HIS A 516 6.80 27.77 14.73
N LYS A 517 7.38 26.57 14.91
CA LYS A 517 7.30 25.78 16.17
C LYS A 517 7.68 26.60 17.41
N ARG A 518 8.58 27.59 17.26
CA ARG A 518 8.92 28.52 18.35
C ARG A 518 7.73 29.34 18.83
N LYS A 519 6.79 29.71 17.95
CA LYS A 519 5.58 30.45 18.31
C LYS A 519 4.60 29.58 19.09
N THR A 520 4.42 28.32 18.71
CA THR A 520 3.59 27.36 19.47
C THR A 520 4.17 27.10 20.86
N ILE A 521 5.50 26.95 20.97
CA ILE A 521 6.18 26.79 22.28
C ILE A 521 6.05 28.08 23.11
N ALA A 522 6.25 29.25 22.50
CA ALA A 522 6.09 30.53 23.18
C ALA A 522 4.64 30.76 23.64
N ALA A 523 3.66 30.33 22.83
CA ALA A 523 2.25 30.37 23.18
C ALA A 523 1.94 29.49 24.39
N ALA A 524 2.39 28.23 24.37
CA ALA A 524 2.23 27.32 25.50
C ALA A 524 2.89 27.89 26.76
N ALA A 525 4.10 28.44 26.66
CA ALA A 525 4.79 29.06 27.79
C ALA A 525 4.02 30.28 28.33
N ALA A 526 3.57 31.19 27.46
CA ALA A 526 2.79 32.36 27.87
C ALA A 526 1.46 31.97 28.52
N MET A 527 0.76 30.98 27.96
CA MET A 527 -0.47 30.44 28.54
C MET A 527 -0.20 29.78 29.90
N THR A 528 0.84 28.96 30.04
CA THR A 528 1.23 28.38 31.33
C THR A 528 1.54 29.45 32.37
N VAL A 529 2.30 30.49 32.01
CA VAL A 529 2.57 31.62 32.92
C VAL A 529 1.29 32.34 33.29
N GLY A 530 0.42 32.63 32.33
CA GLY A 530 -0.89 33.23 32.60
C GLY A 530 -1.72 32.36 33.54
N ALA A 531 -1.70 31.05 33.33
CA ALA A 531 -2.44 30.09 34.11
C ALA A 531 -1.88 29.93 35.54
N LEU A 532 -0.58 30.14 35.77
CA LEU A 532 -0.03 30.29 37.12
C LEU A 532 -0.59 31.53 37.85
N PHE A 533 -0.73 32.64 37.13
CA PHE A 533 -1.34 33.87 37.67
C PHE A 533 -2.83 33.74 37.98
N SER A 534 -3.54 32.71 37.49
CA SER A 534 -4.92 32.44 37.91
C SER A 534 -5.01 31.70 39.25
N VAL A 535 -3.94 31.03 39.69
CA VAL A 535 -3.89 30.28 40.96
C VAL A 535 -3.56 31.20 42.15
N ILE A 536 -2.64 32.15 41.96
CA ILE A 536 -2.16 33.07 43.01
C ILE A 536 -3.30 33.85 43.71
N PRO A 537 -4.36 34.34 43.02
CA PRO A 537 -5.51 34.98 43.65
C PRO A 537 -6.16 34.17 44.78
N TYR A 538 -6.21 32.85 44.68
CA TYR A 538 -6.74 31.99 45.74
C TYR A 538 -5.88 32.05 47.00
N LEU A 539 -4.54 32.08 46.86
CA LEU A 539 -3.61 32.24 47.98
C LEU A 539 -3.70 33.61 48.66
N LEU A 540 -3.88 34.68 47.87
CA LEU A 540 -4.08 36.03 48.40
C LEU A 540 -5.42 36.15 49.13
N THR A 541 -6.47 35.53 48.57
CA THR A 541 -7.80 35.46 49.20
C THR A 541 -7.75 34.68 50.51
N TYR A 542 -6.99 33.58 50.56
CA TYR A 542 -6.75 32.84 51.79
C TYR A 542 -6.17 33.72 52.90
N ARG A 543 -5.18 34.57 52.61
CA ARG A 543 -4.61 35.49 53.61
C ARG A 543 -5.63 36.50 54.14
N LEU A 544 -6.55 36.97 53.29
CA LEU A 544 -7.65 37.82 53.74
C LEU A 544 -8.57 37.06 54.69
N ILE A 545 -8.96 35.83 54.34
CA ILE A 545 -9.82 34.99 55.16
C ILE A 545 -9.15 34.65 56.50
N ASP A 546 -7.87 34.30 56.49
CA ASP A 546 -7.09 34.01 57.70
C ASP A 546 -7.04 35.22 58.64
N ALA A 547 -6.81 36.42 58.12
CA ALA A 547 -6.86 37.66 58.90
C ALA A 547 -8.24 37.90 59.55
N VAL A 548 -9.34 37.64 58.81
CA VAL A 548 -10.72 37.71 59.36
C VAL A 548 -10.88 36.72 60.52
N VAL A 549 -10.50 35.46 60.30
CA VAL A 549 -10.71 34.37 61.26
C VAL A 549 -9.89 34.56 62.53
N GLN A 550 -8.70 35.16 62.43
CA GLN A 550 -7.86 35.54 63.58
C GLN A 550 -8.36 36.78 64.33
N GLY A 551 -9.46 37.42 63.88
CA GLY A 551 -10.07 38.58 64.53
C GLY A 551 -9.31 39.89 64.30
N GLN A 552 -8.46 39.97 63.27
CA GLN A 552 -7.78 41.21 62.91
C GLN A 552 -8.77 42.19 62.26
N PRO A 553 -8.73 43.50 62.58
CA PRO A 553 -9.60 44.48 61.94
C PRO A 553 -9.22 44.62 60.45
N LEU A 554 -10.13 44.22 59.55
CA LEU A 554 -9.99 44.52 58.12
C LEU A 554 -10.26 45.99 57.87
N THR A 555 -9.21 46.78 57.97
CA THR A 555 -9.20 48.15 57.48
C THR A 555 -8.91 48.15 55.99
N LEU A 556 -9.37 49.19 55.29
CA LEU A 556 -9.07 49.35 53.86
C LEU A 556 -7.54 49.37 53.62
N GLU A 557 -6.76 49.92 54.55
CA GLU A 557 -5.30 50.01 54.46
C GLU A 557 -4.62 48.63 54.46
N SER A 558 -5.08 47.67 55.27
CA SER A 558 -4.49 46.33 55.32
C SER A 558 -4.95 45.42 54.17
N ALA A 559 -6.17 45.60 53.65
CA ALA A 559 -6.73 44.80 52.56
C ALA A 559 -6.32 45.29 51.17
N MET A 560 -6.08 46.60 50.98
CA MET A 560 -5.73 47.20 49.70
C MET A 560 -4.55 46.53 48.97
N PRO A 561 -3.40 46.23 49.60
CA PRO A 561 -2.28 45.59 48.89
C PRO A 561 -2.63 44.18 48.38
N LEU A 562 -3.46 43.43 49.11
CA LEU A 562 -3.91 42.10 48.70
C LEU A 562 -4.92 42.19 47.55
N LEU A 563 -5.85 43.14 47.60
CA LEU A 563 -6.82 43.40 46.52
C LEU A 563 -6.14 43.88 45.24
N VAL A 564 -5.16 44.79 45.35
CA VAL A 564 -4.33 45.23 44.21
C VAL A 564 -3.52 44.06 43.66
N GLY A 565 -2.98 43.20 44.53
CA GLY A 565 -2.29 41.98 44.13
C GLY A 565 -3.18 41.00 43.36
N ILE A 566 -4.42 40.78 43.82
CA ILE A 566 -5.42 39.95 43.13
C ILE A 566 -5.74 40.54 41.76
N LEU A 567 -6.04 41.84 41.69
CA LEU A 567 -6.34 42.52 40.42
C LEU A 567 -5.15 42.43 39.46
N ALA A 568 -3.92 42.66 39.94
CA ALA A 568 -2.72 42.56 39.13
C ALA A 568 -2.53 41.14 38.57
N CYS A 569 -2.75 40.10 39.39
CA CYS A 569 -2.68 38.71 38.94
C CYS A 569 -3.74 38.39 37.88
N LEU A 570 -4.99 38.83 38.06
CA LEU A 570 -6.06 38.64 37.09
C LEU A 570 -5.78 39.35 35.76
N VAL A 571 -5.26 40.58 35.81
CA VAL A 571 -4.84 41.33 34.60
C VAL A 571 -3.66 40.62 33.92
N MET A 572 -2.65 40.19 34.67
CA MET A 572 -1.52 39.45 34.11
C MET A 572 -1.93 38.11 33.51
N HIS A 573 -2.87 37.39 34.14
CA HIS A 573 -3.48 36.19 33.57
C HIS A 573 -4.13 36.50 32.22
N ALA A 574 -5.01 37.51 32.17
CA ALA A 574 -5.70 37.90 30.94
C ALA A 574 -4.73 38.31 29.82
N VAL A 575 -3.70 39.10 30.14
CA VAL A 575 -2.69 39.54 29.16
C VAL A 575 -1.87 38.36 28.65
N CYS A 576 -1.32 37.54 29.54
CA CYS A 576 -0.52 36.37 29.17
C CYS A 576 -1.34 35.35 28.36
N TYR A 577 -2.59 35.10 28.76
CA TYR A 577 -3.50 34.23 28.02
C TYR A 577 -3.80 34.77 26.62
N MET A 578 -4.15 36.05 26.48
CA MET A 578 -4.41 36.68 25.18
C MET A 578 -3.18 36.71 24.26
N LEU A 579 -1.99 36.99 24.84
CA LEU A 579 -0.73 36.92 24.10
C LEU A 579 -0.44 35.50 23.62
N GLY A 580 -0.61 34.51 24.50
CA GLY A 580 -0.44 33.10 24.17
C GLY A 580 -1.42 32.64 23.09
N LEU A 581 -2.69 32.99 23.22
CA LEU A 581 -3.74 32.68 22.25
C LEU A 581 -3.42 33.28 20.87
N SER A 582 -3.01 34.56 20.83
CA SER A 582 -2.63 35.23 19.58
C SER A 582 -1.41 34.59 18.92
N LEU A 583 -0.36 34.26 19.70
CA LEU A 583 0.83 33.57 19.20
C LEU A 583 0.48 32.18 18.67
N SER A 584 -0.44 31.49 19.34
CA SER A 584 -0.91 30.16 18.98
C SER A 584 -1.61 30.17 17.62
N HIS A 585 -2.64 31.00 17.44
CA HIS A 585 -3.34 31.11 16.15
C HIS A 585 -2.42 31.54 15.01
N ARG A 586 -1.49 32.48 15.26
CA ARG A 586 -0.49 32.86 14.24
C ARG A 586 0.39 31.68 13.83
N GLY A 587 0.87 30.90 14.80
CA GLY A 587 1.65 29.69 14.54
C GLY A 587 0.83 28.61 13.81
N ALA A 588 -0.45 28.45 14.16
CA ALA A 588 -1.37 27.53 13.50
C ALA A 588 -1.60 27.92 12.04
N TYR A 589 -2.03 29.15 11.74
CA TYR A 589 -2.28 29.59 10.36
C TYR A 589 -1.04 29.53 9.46
N GLU A 590 0.14 29.86 9.99
CA GLU A 590 1.40 29.71 9.24
C GLU A 590 1.71 28.23 8.96
N THR A 591 1.40 27.33 9.90
CA THR A 591 1.56 25.88 9.69
C THR A 591 0.57 25.37 8.65
N LEU A 592 -0.70 25.79 8.70
CA LEU A 592 -1.72 25.45 7.70
C LEU A 592 -1.32 25.96 6.30
N TYR A 593 -0.74 27.16 6.22
CA TYR A 593 -0.19 27.70 4.97
C TYR A 593 0.91 26.79 4.41
N ASN A 594 1.88 26.38 5.23
CA ASN A 594 2.96 25.48 4.81
C ASN A 594 2.43 24.11 4.35
N ILE A 595 1.41 23.57 5.02
CA ILE A 595 0.76 22.31 4.62
C ILE A 595 0.12 22.48 3.24
N ARG A 596 -0.59 23.58 2.99
CA ARG A 596 -1.20 23.86 1.67
C ARG A 596 -0.15 24.00 0.57
N CYS A 597 0.95 24.71 0.83
CA CYS A 597 2.04 24.84 -0.14
C CYS A 597 2.70 23.49 -0.42
N SER A 598 2.98 22.69 0.61
CA SER A 598 3.58 21.36 0.44
C SER A 598 2.66 20.40 -0.32
N LEU A 599 1.35 20.49 -0.08
CA LEU A 599 0.35 19.72 -0.80
C LEU A 599 0.25 20.15 -2.27
N GLN A 600 0.27 21.46 -2.54
CA GLN A 600 0.30 21.99 -3.90
C GLN A 600 1.53 21.49 -4.66
N GLU A 601 2.73 21.70 -4.10
CA GLU A 601 4.00 21.30 -4.72
C GLU A 601 4.03 19.79 -5.04
N LYS A 602 3.51 18.95 -4.13
CA LYS A 602 3.40 17.51 -4.40
C LYS A 602 2.38 17.15 -5.47
N LEU A 603 1.23 17.83 -5.51
CA LEU A 603 0.22 17.61 -6.54
C LEU A 603 0.71 18.03 -7.93
N ASP A 604 1.56 19.06 -8.01
CA ASP A 604 2.14 19.55 -9.26
C ASP A 604 3.03 18.49 -9.95
N HIS A 605 3.61 17.56 -9.16
CA HIS A 605 4.44 16.45 -9.67
C HIS A 605 3.69 15.11 -9.80
N GLN A 606 2.41 15.03 -9.41
CA GLN A 606 1.63 13.80 -9.54
C GLN A 606 1.05 13.64 -10.95
N PRO A 607 0.82 12.40 -11.44
CA PRO A 607 0.13 12.17 -12.70
C PRO A 607 -1.24 12.86 -12.71
N ILE A 608 -1.47 13.76 -13.67
CA ILE A 608 -2.70 14.55 -13.73
C ILE A 608 -3.95 13.67 -13.83
N GLY A 609 -3.81 12.50 -14.45
CA GLY A 609 -4.85 11.49 -14.50
C GLY A 609 -5.31 11.06 -13.10
N SER A 610 -4.36 10.67 -12.24
CA SER A 610 -4.63 10.29 -10.86
C SER A 610 -5.23 11.43 -10.02
N VAL A 611 -4.87 12.68 -10.31
CA VAL A 611 -5.45 13.85 -9.64
C VAL A 611 -6.92 14.05 -10.06
N ARG A 612 -7.24 13.90 -11.35
CA ARG A 612 -8.62 14.04 -11.86
C ARG A 612 -9.54 12.94 -11.34
N ASP A 613 -9.04 11.72 -11.19
CA ASP A 613 -9.81 10.56 -10.71
C ASP A 613 -10.34 10.74 -9.28
N ARG A 614 -9.68 11.56 -8.45
CA ARG A 614 -10.16 11.89 -7.09
C ARG A 614 -11.42 12.78 -7.09
N GLY A 615 -11.64 13.53 -8.17
CA GLY A 615 -12.73 14.50 -8.28
C GLY A 615 -12.45 15.83 -7.56
N SER A 616 -13.01 16.91 -8.11
CA SER A 616 -12.81 18.27 -7.62
C SER A 616 -13.34 18.50 -6.20
N GLY A 617 -14.43 17.83 -5.83
CA GLY A 617 -15.02 17.92 -4.49
C GLY A 617 -14.09 17.37 -3.40
N ALA A 618 -13.44 16.23 -3.65
CA ALA A 618 -12.50 15.62 -2.71
C ALA A 618 -11.24 16.49 -2.55
N LEU A 619 -10.71 17.03 -3.66
CA LEU A 619 -9.59 17.97 -3.61
C LEU A 619 -9.94 19.24 -2.84
N LYS A 620 -11.12 19.83 -3.05
CA LYS A 620 -11.57 21.00 -2.29
C LYS A 620 -11.64 20.71 -0.79
N LYS A 621 -12.27 19.60 -0.40
CA LYS A 621 -12.37 19.16 0.99
C LYS A 621 -10.98 19.02 1.61
N LEU A 622 -10.05 18.43 0.88
CA LEU A 622 -8.69 18.19 1.34
C LEU A 622 -7.89 19.50 1.52
N PHE A 623 -7.99 20.46 0.58
CA PHE A 623 -7.32 21.76 0.68
C PHE A 623 -7.93 22.71 1.72
N THR A 624 -9.23 22.57 1.98
CA THR A 624 -10.00 23.49 2.81
C THR A 624 -10.34 22.83 4.14
N ASP A 625 -11.34 21.96 4.16
CA ASP A 625 -11.99 21.44 5.37
C ASP A 625 -11.07 20.54 6.21
N ASP A 626 -10.27 19.68 5.56
CA ASP A 626 -9.41 18.73 6.27
C ASP A 626 -8.19 19.44 6.89
N ILE A 627 -7.56 20.36 6.15
CA ILE A 627 -6.46 21.20 6.67
C ILE A 627 -6.95 22.14 7.77
N GLU A 628 -8.13 22.75 7.63
CA GLU A 628 -8.70 23.65 8.62
C GLU A 628 -8.97 22.94 9.96
N SER A 629 -9.36 21.67 9.94
CA SER A 629 -9.56 20.90 11.18
C SER A 629 -8.30 20.70 12.03
N ILE A 630 -7.11 20.82 11.43
CA ILE A 630 -5.82 20.75 12.14
C ILE A 630 -5.58 22.03 12.95
N GLU A 631 -6.22 23.16 12.59
CA GLU A 631 -6.13 24.42 13.32
C GLU A 631 -6.49 24.23 14.80
N LEU A 632 -7.59 23.54 15.10
CA LEU A 632 -8.06 23.37 16.48
C LEU A 632 -7.03 22.65 17.36
N LEU A 633 -6.32 21.67 16.79
CA LEU A 633 -5.25 20.94 17.46
C LEU A 633 -4.05 21.85 17.77
N LEU A 634 -3.63 22.65 16.80
CA LEU A 634 -2.44 23.50 16.92
C LEU A 634 -2.69 24.77 17.74
N ALA A 635 -3.86 25.39 17.56
CA ALA A 635 -4.23 26.67 18.13
C ALA A 635 -4.70 26.55 19.59
N HIS A 636 -5.44 25.48 19.93
CA HIS A 636 -6.05 25.33 21.25
C HIS A 636 -5.52 24.11 22.00
N MET A 637 -5.62 22.92 21.42
CA MET A 637 -5.36 21.68 22.16
C MET A 637 -3.96 21.61 22.75
N ILE A 638 -2.92 21.86 21.95
CA ILE A 638 -1.54 21.76 22.43
C ILE A 638 -1.24 22.84 23.48
N PRO A 639 -1.47 24.14 23.21
CA PRO A 639 -1.07 25.18 24.17
C PRO A 639 -1.95 25.23 25.41
N GLU A 640 -3.28 25.15 25.26
CA GLU A 640 -4.21 25.16 26.39
C GLU A 640 -4.18 23.84 27.16
N GLY A 641 -4.00 22.71 26.49
CA GLY A 641 -3.84 21.41 27.14
C GLY A 641 -2.62 21.39 28.07
N ILE A 642 -1.46 21.86 27.59
CA ILE A 642 -0.25 21.98 28.40
C ILE A 642 -0.47 22.94 29.58
N ALA A 643 -1.09 24.09 29.34
CA ALA A 643 -1.37 25.07 30.39
C ALA A 643 -2.33 24.50 31.46
N ASN A 644 -3.42 23.84 31.06
CA ASN A 644 -4.42 23.26 31.96
C ASN A 644 -3.87 22.12 32.81
N ILE A 645 -3.02 21.26 32.22
CA ILE A 645 -2.31 20.21 32.97
C ILE A 645 -1.37 20.88 33.99
N SER A 646 -0.61 21.90 33.56
CA SER A 646 0.33 22.61 34.43
C SER A 646 -0.37 23.24 35.64
N VAL A 647 -1.51 23.90 35.44
CA VAL A 647 -2.30 24.48 36.54
C VAL A 647 -2.83 23.42 37.49
N SER A 648 -3.39 22.34 36.96
CA SER A 648 -3.91 21.24 37.79
C SER A 648 -2.81 20.65 38.68
N VAL A 649 -1.60 20.46 38.13
CA VAL A 649 -0.43 19.99 38.89
C VAL A 649 -0.04 20.99 39.97
N VAL A 650 0.04 22.29 39.65
CA VAL A 650 0.41 23.33 40.62
C VAL A 650 -0.63 23.46 41.74
N ALA A 651 -1.92 23.36 41.41
CA ALA A 651 -3.01 23.37 42.39
C ALA A 651 -2.91 22.16 43.33
N LEU A 652 -2.64 20.96 42.81
CA LEU A 652 -2.43 19.76 43.62
C LEU A 652 -1.17 19.86 44.50
N LEU A 653 -0.05 20.37 43.97
CA LEU A 653 1.17 20.57 44.77
C LEU A 653 0.95 21.59 45.89
N THR A 654 0.21 22.66 45.61
CA THR A 654 -0.17 23.67 46.61
C THR A 654 -1.06 23.06 47.68
N MET A 655 -2.03 22.25 47.27
CA MET A 655 -2.93 21.52 48.16
C MET A 655 -2.16 20.52 49.04
N ALA A 656 -1.16 19.83 48.50
CA ALA A 656 -0.29 18.93 49.25
C ALA A 656 0.56 19.66 50.30
N ALA A 657 1.02 20.87 49.99
CA ALA A 657 1.78 21.71 50.92
C ALA A 657 0.94 22.21 52.10
N ILE A 658 -0.37 22.40 51.89
CA ILE A 658 -1.33 22.81 52.94
C ILE A 658 -1.75 21.59 53.75
N ASP A 659 -2.31 20.58 53.08
CA ASP A 659 -2.70 19.32 53.70
C ASP A 659 -2.58 18.16 52.71
N TRP A 660 -1.55 17.35 52.90
CA TRP A 660 -1.26 16.20 52.04
C TRP A 660 -2.37 15.12 52.07
N ARG A 661 -3.16 15.05 53.15
CA ARG A 661 -4.23 14.04 53.32
C ARG A 661 -5.42 14.35 52.41
N LEU A 662 -5.87 15.61 52.40
CA LEU A 662 -6.90 16.08 51.48
C LEU A 662 -6.39 16.05 50.04
N CYS A 663 -5.14 16.43 49.79
CA CYS A 663 -4.53 16.30 48.46
C CYS A 663 -4.58 14.85 47.95
N LEU A 664 -4.19 13.88 48.80
CA LEU A 664 -4.20 12.46 48.43
C LEU A 664 -5.63 12.00 48.09
N LEU A 665 -6.63 12.42 48.86
CA LEU A 665 -8.04 12.15 48.55
C LEU A 665 -8.43 12.70 47.17
N THR A 666 -8.10 13.94 46.87
CA THR A 666 -8.35 14.55 45.55
C THR A 666 -7.63 13.81 44.42
N VAL A 667 -6.37 13.41 44.63
CA VAL A 667 -5.60 12.62 43.63
C VAL A 667 -6.28 11.28 43.36
N ILE A 668 -6.77 10.58 44.38
CA ILE A 668 -7.48 9.30 44.22
C ILE A 668 -8.76 9.49 43.39
N ILE A 669 -9.53 10.55 43.67
CA ILE A 669 -10.76 10.86 42.94
C ILE A 669 -10.45 11.21 41.49
N VAL A 670 -9.44 12.07 41.26
CA VAL A 670 -8.98 12.43 39.92
C VAL A 670 -8.49 11.18 39.17
N ALA A 671 -7.73 10.30 39.81
CA ALA A 671 -7.26 9.05 39.21
C ALA A 671 -8.42 8.13 38.79
N PHE A 672 -9.47 8.04 39.62
CA PHE A 672 -10.68 7.29 39.28
C PHE A 672 -11.43 7.92 38.09
N GLY A 673 -11.54 9.25 38.05
CA GLY A 673 -12.10 9.97 36.90
C GLY A 673 -11.29 9.75 35.62
N VAL A 674 -9.96 9.82 35.69
CA VAL A 674 -9.05 9.56 34.56
C VAL A 674 -9.17 8.11 34.10
N SER A 675 -9.20 7.14 35.02
CA SER A 675 -9.39 5.73 34.68
C SER A 675 -10.74 5.50 33.99
N ALA A 676 -11.84 6.06 34.49
CA ALA A 676 -13.14 5.97 33.84
C ALA A 676 -13.14 6.61 32.44
N SER A 677 -12.45 7.74 32.25
CA SER A 677 -12.27 8.35 30.92
C SER A 677 -11.41 7.48 29.99
N GLY A 678 -10.41 6.78 30.51
CA GLY A 678 -9.60 5.82 29.77
C GLY A 678 -10.42 4.63 29.29
N GLN A 679 -11.26 4.05 30.16
CA GLN A 679 -12.18 2.98 29.76
C GLN A 679 -13.20 3.44 28.71
N MET A 680 -13.75 4.65 28.85
CA MET A 680 -14.60 5.25 27.82
C MET A 680 -13.88 5.30 26.47
N TYR A 681 -12.62 5.73 26.47
CA TYR A 681 -11.83 5.88 25.27
C TYR A 681 -11.54 4.52 24.60
N GLU A 682 -11.10 3.53 25.38
CA GLU A 682 -10.79 2.19 24.87
C GLU A 682 -12.03 1.54 24.23
N VAL A 683 -13.14 1.48 24.98
CA VAL A 683 -14.35 0.81 24.49
C VAL A 683 -15.04 1.61 23.38
N GLY A 684 -14.96 2.95 23.44
CA GLY A 684 -15.45 3.82 22.37
C GLY A 684 -14.67 3.64 21.08
N MET A 685 -13.35 3.44 21.16
CA MET A 685 -12.49 3.27 20.00
C MET A 685 -12.70 1.92 19.31
N ASP A 686 -12.93 0.85 20.07
CA ASP A 686 -13.25 -0.50 19.55
C ASP A 686 -14.46 -0.49 18.59
N ARG A 687 -15.42 0.42 18.80
CA ARG A 687 -16.65 0.52 17.97
C ARG A 687 -16.63 1.70 16.98
N MET A 688 -15.60 2.54 17.03
CA MET A 688 -15.55 3.79 16.27
C MET A 688 -15.48 3.56 14.74
N GLY A 689 -14.78 2.51 14.31
CA GLY A 689 -14.69 2.15 12.89
C GLY A 689 -16.06 1.87 12.27
N SER A 690 -16.89 1.08 12.94
CA SER A 690 -18.26 0.77 12.51
C SER A 690 -19.15 2.01 12.44
N TYR A 691 -19.00 2.94 13.39
CA TYR A 691 -19.74 4.21 13.39
C TYR A 691 -19.39 5.08 12.16
N PHE A 692 -18.11 5.24 11.84
CA PHE A 692 -17.68 5.98 10.65
C PHE A 692 -18.13 5.29 9.36
N ALA A 693 -18.07 3.96 9.29
CA ALA A 693 -18.55 3.20 8.14
C ALA A 693 -20.05 3.41 7.89
N ALA A 694 -20.88 3.36 8.94
CA ALA A 694 -22.31 3.62 8.86
C ALA A 694 -22.60 5.08 8.42
N THR A 695 -21.85 6.04 8.95
CA THR A 695 -21.94 7.46 8.57
C THR A 695 -21.60 7.67 7.10
N LYS A 696 -20.53 7.04 6.60
CA LYS A 696 -20.12 7.11 5.19
C LYS A 696 -21.18 6.51 4.27
N ARG A 697 -21.76 5.36 4.64
CA ARG A 697 -22.86 4.73 3.89
C ARG A 697 -24.07 5.66 3.78
N LEU A 698 -24.50 6.25 4.90
CA LEU A 698 -25.59 7.22 4.93
C LEU A 698 -25.33 8.39 3.97
N ASN A 699 -24.15 9.02 4.07
CA ASN A 699 -23.79 10.15 3.21
C ASN A 699 -23.79 9.77 1.73
N ASN A 700 -23.24 8.61 1.38
CA ASN A 700 -23.23 8.13 -0.01
C ASN A 700 -24.63 7.90 -0.56
N THR A 701 -25.51 7.24 0.23
CA THR A 701 -26.90 6.99 -0.18
C THR A 701 -27.68 8.31 -0.35
N ILE A 702 -27.43 9.32 0.49
CA ILE A 702 -28.02 10.65 0.34
C ILE A 702 -27.56 11.31 -0.97
N VAL A 703 -26.26 11.27 -1.27
CA VAL A 703 -25.72 11.86 -2.51
C VAL A 703 -26.28 11.15 -3.74
N GLU A 704 -26.35 9.81 -3.73
CA GLU A 704 -26.95 9.01 -4.81
C GLU A 704 -28.41 9.39 -5.03
N TYR A 705 -29.19 9.55 -3.96
CA TYR A 705 -30.57 9.99 -4.04
C TYR A 705 -30.72 11.40 -4.60
N VAL A 706 -29.88 12.35 -4.16
CA VAL A 706 -29.92 13.75 -4.64
C VAL A 706 -29.57 13.82 -6.12
N ASN A 707 -28.51 13.14 -6.55
CA ASN A 707 -28.10 13.09 -7.95
C ASN A 707 -29.11 12.35 -8.83
N GLY A 708 -29.76 11.31 -8.30
CA GLY A 708 -30.79 10.53 -9.00
C GLY A 708 -32.21 11.10 -8.88
N MET A 709 -32.40 12.22 -8.18
CA MET A 709 -33.74 12.67 -7.77
C MET A 709 -34.64 13.00 -8.96
N GLU A 710 -34.08 13.57 -10.03
CA GLU A 710 -34.81 13.86 -11.26
C GLU A 710 -35.34 12.57 -11.90
N VAL A 711 -34.49 11.55 -12.03
CA VAL A 711 -34.86 10.23 -12.56
C VAL A 711 -35.92 9.57 -11.67
N VAL A 712 -35.73 9.57 -10.35
CA VAL A 712 -36.69 8.98 -9.40
C VAL A 712 -38.07 9.63 -9.51
N ARG A 713 -38.14 10.96 -9.66
CA ARG A 713 -39.38 11.72 -9.83
C ARG A 713 -40.03 11.49 -11.19
N VAL A 714 -39.25 11.46 -12.27
CA VAL A 714 -39.75 11.25 -13.65
C VAL A 714 -40.30 9.83 -13.83
N PHE A 715 -39.61 8.82 -13.29
CA PHE A 715 -40.02 7.41 -13.40
C PHE A 715 -40.92 6.93 -12.25
N ASN A 716 -41.36 7.84 -11.36
CA ASN A 716 -42.25 7.57 -10.23
C ASN A 716 -41.82 6.38 -9.34
N ARG A 717 -40.51 6.19 -9.14
CA ARG A 717 -39.91 5.12 -8.30
C ARG A 717 -39.60 5.59 -6.87
N SER A 718 -40.48 6.40 -6.31
CA SER A 718 -40.27 7.04 -5.01
C SER A 718 -40.16 6.04 -3.84
N GLY A 719 -40.83 4.88 -3.91
CA GLY A 719 -40.83 3.86 -2.85
C GLY A 719 -39.45 3.25 -2.60
N ASP A 720 -38.90 2.55 -3.59
CA ASP A 720 -37.62 1.83 -3.49
C ASP A 720 -36.44 2.74 -3.10
N ALA A 721 -36.44 3.99 -3.59
CA ALA A 721 -35.41 4.97 -3.27
C ALA A 721 -35.53 5.48 -1.82
N THR A 722 -36.76 5.62 -1.30
CA THR A 722 -37.00 6.05 0.07
C THR A 722 -36.68 4.94 1.07
N GLU A 723 -37.01 3.69 0.77
CA GLU A 723 -36.69 2.52 1.60
C GLU A 723 -35.17 2.33 1.78
N LYS A 724 -34.38 2.55 0.72
CA LYS A 724 -32.91 2.53 0.81
C LYS A 724 -32.35 3.59 1.75
N ILE A 725 -32.87 4.82 1.70
CA ILE A 725 -32.46 5.88 2.64
C ILE A 725 -32.90 5.51 4.05
N GLU A 726 -34.13 5.02 4.22
CA GLU A 726 -34.66 4.62 5.52
C GLU A 726 -33.77 3.56 6.18
N HIS A 727 -33.38 2.50 5.45
CA HIS A 727 -32.45 1.50 5.95
C HIS A 727 -31.07 2.07 6.30
N ALA A 728 -30.54 2.99 5.49
CA ALA A 728 -29.26 3.64 5.78
C ALA A 728 -29.33 4.50 7.07
N VAL A 729 -30.43 5.23 7.25
CA VAL A 729 -30.70 6.05 8.45
C VAL A 729 -30.89 5.18 9.69
N GLN A 730 -31.69 4.10 9.58
CA GLN A 730 -31.91 3.16 10.68
C GLN A 730 -30.61 2.46 11.07
N GLY A 731 -29.81 2.02 10.09
CA GLY A 731 -28.49 1.45 10.35
C GLY A 731 -27.57 2.42 11.09
N TYR A 732 -27.48 3.67 10.63
CA TYR A 732 -26.71 4.70 11.33
C TYR A 732 -27.23 4.94 12.76
N ARG A 733 -28.55 5.05 12.95
CA ARG A 733 -29.18 5.20 14.26
C ARG A 733 -28.79 4.06 15.20
N ASP A 734 -28.92 2.82 14.76
CA ASP A 734 -28.69 1.64 15.60
C ASP A 734 -27.21 1.54 16.00
N PHE A 735 -26.29 1.83 15.08
CA PHE A 735 -24.86 1.91 15.41
C PHE A 735 -24.53 3.07 16.35
N ALA A 736 -25.10 4.25 16.12
CA ALA A 736 -24.88 5.42 16.97
C ALA A 736 -25.40 5.18 18.40
N LEU A 737 -26.60 4.59 18.53
CA LEU A 737 -27.16 4.22 19.83
C LEU A 737 -26.32 3.14 20.51
N ALA A 738 -25.95 2.07 19.81
CA ALA A 738 -25.11 1.01 20.37
C ALA A 738 -23.71 1.48 20.76
N TRP A 739 -23.16 2.49 20.09
CA TRP A 739 -21.91 3.14 20.49
C TRP A 739 -22.12 3.98 21.75
N TYR A 740 -23.19 4.78 21.77
CA TYR A 740 -23.51 5.65 22.90
C TYR A 740 -23.88 4.86 24.16
N GLU A 741 -24.64 3.77 24.06
CA GLU A 741 -25.01 2.90 25.19
C GLU A 741 -23.80 2.37 25.94
N VAL A 742 -22.70 2.12 25.23
CA VAL A 742 -21.47 1.59 25.83
C VAL A 742 -20.58 2.70 26.37
N CYS A 743 -20.54 3.86 25.71
CA CYS A 743 -19.73 5.01 26.16
C CYS A 743 -20.39 5.78 27.31
N TRP A 744 -21.73 5.86 27.33
CA TRP A 744 -22.52 6.70 28.23
C TRP A 744 -22.27 6.41 29.71
N PRO A 745 -22.23 5.14 30.20
CA PRO A 745 -21.97 4.87 31.61
C PRO A 745 -20.65 5.46 32.08
N TRP A 746 -19.59 5.30 31.28
CA TRP A 746 -18.28 5.85 31.59
C TRP A 746 -18.28 7.38 31.53
N MET A 747 -18.99 7.95 30.56
CA MET A 747 -19.16 9.40 30.43
C MET A 747 -19.87 10.02 31.62
N ALA A 748 -20.94 9.38 32.09
CA ALA A 748 -21.66 9.78 33.29
C ALA A 748 -20.76 9.68 34.54
N VAL A 749 -19.94 8.62 34.65
CA VAL A 749 -19.03 8.43 35.79
C VAL A 749 -17.95 9.51 35.82
N TYR A 750 -17.14 9.67 34.77
CA TYR A 750 -16.07 10.67 34.80
C TYR A 750 -16.62 12.09 34.85
N GLY A 751 -17.73 12.36 34.15
CA GLY A 751 -18.41 13.66 34.18
C GLY A 751 -18.88 13.99 35.59
N SER A 752 -19.53 13.06 36.28
CA SER A 752 -19.93 13.24 37.68
C SER A 752 -18.71 13.52 38.57
N ILE A 753 -17.66 12.71 38.46
CA ILE A 753 -16.46 12.81 39.30
C ILE A 753 -15.79 14.18 39.17
N PHE A 754 -15.49 14.63 37.95
CA PHE A 754 -14.76 15.89 37.76
C PHE A 754 -15.58 17.12 38.17
N TRP A 755 -16.89 17.12 37.92
CA TRP A 755 -17.75 18.22 38.36
C TRP A 755 -18.03 18.22 39.87
N THR A 756 -17.80 17.10 40.57
CA THR A 756 -18.13 16.94 42.00
C THR A 756 -16.94 16.64 42.91
N ILE A 757 -15.70 16.91 42.51
CA ILE A 757 -14.49 16.71 43.36
C ILE A 757 -14.69 17.30 44.77
N THR A 758 -15.28 18.50 44.85
CA THR A 758 -15.54 19.19 46.12
C THR A 758 -16.47 18.40 47.05
N LEU A 759 -17.41 17.62 46.52
CA LEU A 759 -18.35 16.80 47.31
C LEU A 759 -17.62 15.82 48.24
N TYR A 760 -16.44 15.36 47.84
CA TYR A 760 -15.65 14.42 48.62
C TYR A 760 -14.70 15.12 49.60
N THR A 761 -14.09 16.24 49.20
CA THR A 761 -13.19 17.00 50.08
C THR A 761 -13.92 17.74 51.18
N LEU A 762 -15.20 18.10 50.96
CA LEU A 762 -16.02 18.85 51.90
C LEU A 762 -16.28 18.12 53.23
N PRO A 763 -16.88 16.91 53.26
CA PRO A 763 -17.15 16.23 54.53
C PRO A 763 -15.88 15.82 55.29
N VAL A 764 -14.83 15.41 54.56
CA VAL A 764 -13.55 15.00 55.17
C VAL A 764 -12.80 16.19 55.75
N GLY A 765 -12.75 17.32 55.03
CA GLY A 765 -12.13 18.53 55.56
C GLY A 765 -12.90 19.12 56.75
N ALA A 766 -14.24 19.08 56.73
CA ALA A 766 -15.05 19.46 57.88
C ALA A 766 -14.76 18.59 59.11
N LEU A 767 -14.59 17.28 58.94
CA LEU A 767 -14.18 16.37 60.01
C LEU A 767 -12.78 16.74 60.56
N PHE A 768 -11.82 17.09 59.70
CA PHE A 768 -10.48 17.51 60.15
C PHE A 768 -10.49 18.83 60.93
N ILE A 769 -11.40 19.75 60.61
CA ILE A 769 -11.65 20.95 61.43
C ILE A 769 -12.21 20.57 62.80
N LEU A 770 -13.22 19.70 62.86
CA LEU A 770 -13.81 19.24 64.12
C LEU A 770 -12.79 18.49 65.02
N LEU A 771 -11.85 17.78 64.40
CA LEU A 771 -10.74 17.12 65.07
C LEU A 771 -9.57 18.06 65.43
N GLY A 772 -9.64 19.34 65.03
CA GLY A 772 -8.61 20.35 65.31
C GLY A 772 -7.31 20.16 64.53
N THR A 773 -7.32 19.38 63.45
CA THR A 773 -6.12 19.07 62.64
C THR A 773 -5.98 19.92 61.37
N LEU A 774 -6.96 20.78 61.09
CA LEU A 774 -7.02 21.67 59.93
C LEU A 774 -7.72 22.97 60.33
N SER A 775 -7.22 24.14 59.90
CA SER A 775 -7.88 25.42 60.16
C SER A 775 -8.98 25.73 59.14
N VAL A 776 -9.93 26.60 59.52
CA VAL A 776 -11.01 27.05 58.63
C VAL A 776 -10.47 27.75 57.35
N PRO A 777 -9.47 28.65 57.42
CA PRO A 777 -8.89 29.26 56.22
C PRO A 777 -8.24 28.22 55.29
N GLU A 778 -7.46 27.28 55.83
CA GLU A 778 -6.78 26.23 55.03
C GLU A 778 -7.80 25.36 54.30
N TYR A 779 -8.88 25.01 54.99
CA TYR A 779 -9.98 24.26 54.41
C TYR A 779 -10.69 25.03 53.27
N ILE A 780 -10.98 26.32 53.43
CA ILE A 780 -11.61 27.13 52.37
C ILE A 780 -10.70 27.20 51.14
N LEU A 781 -9.40 27.37 51.33
CA LEU A 781 -8.44 27.38 50.23
C LEU A 781 -8.41 26.05 49.46
N VAL A 782 -8.45 24.93 50.19
CA VAL A 782 -8.55 23.59 49.59
C VAL A 782 -9.84 23.46 48.77
N LEU A 783 -10.99 23.91 49.29
CA LEU A 783 -12.25 23.87 48.56
C LEU A 783 -12.19 24.71 47.27
N CYS A 784 -11.63 25.91 47.33
CA CYS A 784 -11.47 26.77 46.15
C CYS A 784 -10.60 26.11 45.06
N MET A 785 -9.51 25.45 45.43
CA MET A 785 -8.65 24.73 44.48
C MET A 785 -9.37 23.50 43.89
N SER A 786 -10.12 22.75 44.72
CA SER A 786 -10.91 21.61 44.26
C SER A 786 -11.92 21.97 43.17
N PHE A 787 -12.57 23.14 43.25
CA PHE A 787 -13.47 23.64 42.21
C PHE A 787 -12.77 23.88 40.86
N GLY A 788 -11.54 24.41 40.89
CA GLY A 788 -10.78 24.71 39.67
C GLY A 788 -10.28 23.47 38.93
N ILE A 789 -9.79 22.47 39.67
CA ILE A 789 -9.18 21.26 39.10
C ILE A 789 -10.17 20.48 38.22
N GLY A 790 -11.43 20.34 38.67
CA GLY A 790 -12.46 19.59 37.94
C GLY A 790 -12.76 20.15 36.54
N GLN A 791 -12.89 21.47 36.43
CA GLN A 791 -13.16 22.16 35.17
C GLN A 791 -11.97 22.05 34.20
N LEU A 792 -10.74 22.21 34.71
CA LEU A 792 -9.51 22.09 33.93
C LEU A 792 -9.35 20.68 33.31
N LEU A 793 -9.64 19.64 34.10
CA LEU A 793 -9.58 18.25 33.64
C LEU A 793 -10.66 17.93 32.60
N SER A 794 -11.87 18.48 32.77
CA SER A 794 -12.96 18.30 31.81
C SER A 794 -12.67 18.96 30.46
N HIS A 795 -12.00 20.13 30.44
CA HIS A 795 -11.52 20.76 29.20
C HIS A 795 -10.51 19.87 28.46
N ILE A 796 -9.57 19.23 29.17
CA ILE A 796 -8.59 18.31 28.56
C ILE A 796 -9.29 17.11 27.91
N ILE A 797 -10.29 16.53 28.58
CA ILE A 797 -11.03 15.36 28.08
C ILE A 797 -11.89 15.73 26.87
N GLY A 798 -12.49 16.92 26.85
CA GLY A 798 -13.23 17.43 25.69
C GLY A 798 -12.39 17.40 24.41
N PHE A 799 -11.09 17.68 24.52
CA PHE A 799 -10.16 17.60 23.40
C PHE A 799 -9.74 16.17 23.01
N MET A 800 -9.75 15.20 23.94
CA MET A 800 -9.39 13.81 23.63
C MET A 800 -10.29 13.19 22.57
N GLY A 801 -11.59 13.56 22.53
CA GLY A 801 -12.53 13.10 21.51
C GLY A 801 -12.21 13.58 20.09
N SER A 802 -11.46 14.68 19.94
CA SER A 802 -11.06 15.23 18.64
C SER A 802 -9.81 14.57 18.06
N ILE A 803 -8.95 13.96 18.90
CA ILE A 803 -7.68 13.35 18.46
C ILE A 803 -7.89 12.29 17.37
N PRO A 804 -8.82 11.31 17.52
CA PRO A 804 -9.02 10.29 16.50
C PRO A 804 -9.54 10.87 15.17
N GLN A 805 -10.41 11.88 15.22
CA GLN A 805 -10.95 12.55 14.03
C GLN A 805 -9.86 13.31 13.27
N VAL A 806 -9.03 14.06 14.00
CA VAL A 806 -7.91 14.80 13.41
C VAL A 806 -6.88 13.82 12.84
N ASN A 807 -6.57 12.72 13.55
CA ASN A 807 -5.69 11.66 13.04
C ASN A 807 -6.22 11.03 11.74
N TYR A 808 -7.52 10.74 11.66
CA TYR A 808 -8.14 10.20 10.44
C TYR A 808 -8.00 11.17 9.25
N LYS A 809 -8.24 12.47 9.48
CA LYS A 809 -8.09 13.49 8.43
C LYS A 809 -6.64 13.71 8.01
N ILE A 810 -5.70 13.64 8.96
CA ILE A 810 -4.26 13.67 8.64
C ILE A 810 -3.89 12.46 7.80
N GLN A 811 -4.39 11.26 8.11
CA GLN A 811 -4.13 10.07 7.30
C GLN A 811 -4.68 10.23 5.88
N ALA A 812 -5.87 10.82 5.71
CA ALA A 812 -6.41 11.12 4.38
C ALA A 812 -5.54 12.13 3.62
N LEU A 813 -5.00 13.14 4.32
CA LEU A 813 -4.05 14.10 3.76
C LEU A 813 -2.73 13.40 3.36
N GLU A 814 -2.16 12.57 4.23
CA GLU A 814 -0.94 11.78 3.95
C GLU A 814 -1.13 10.86 2.74
N LYS A 815 -2.26 10.15 2.70
CA LYS A 815 -2.63 9.29 1.57
C LYS A 815 -2.62 10.03 0.23
N ALA A 816 -3.14 11.26 0.22
CA ALA A 816 -3.14 12.13 -0.95
C ALA A 816 -1.74 12.63 -1.32
N LEU A 817 -0.85 12.77 -0.33
CA LEU A 817 0.54 13.24 -0.46
C LEU A 817 1.55 12.12 -0.79
N ASP A 818 1.18 10.85 -0.62
CA ASP A 818 2.08 9.69 -0.74
C ASP A 818 2.01 8.96 -2.09
N GLN A 819 1.20 9.45 -3.04
CA GLN A 819 1.25 8.93 -4.41
C GLN A 819 2.60 9.27 -5.07
N PRO A 820 3.20 8.32 -5.81
CA PRO A 820 4.47 8.56 -6.47
C PRO A 820 4.33 9.71 -7.49
N PRO A 821 5.38 10.54 -7.65
CA PRO A 821 5.40 11.50 -8.73
C PRO A 821 5.41 10.76 -10.08
N LEU A 822 4.97 11.47 -11.13
CA LEU A 822 5.08 10.99 -12.50
C LEU A 822 6.54 10.67 -12.82
N ARG A 823 6.81 9.56 -13.52
CA ARG A 823 8.19 9.18 -13.90
C ARG A 823 8.71 10.15 -14.96
N GLU A 824 9.68 10.97 -14.60
CA GLU A 824 10.39 11.84 -15.53
C GLU A 824 11.90 11.66 -15.40
N GLY A 825 12.61 11.86 -16.52
CA GLY A 825 14.06 11.87 -16.55
C GLY A 825 14.61 13.28 -16.54
N SER A 826 15.92 13.40 -16.76
CA SER A 826 16.63 14.68 -16.80
C SER A 826 17.08 15.09 -18.20
N ALA A 827 16.80 14.26 -19.22
CA ALA A 827 17.22 14.50 -20.59
C ALA A 827 16.29 15.50 -21.28
N ALA A 828 16.88 16.34 -22.15
CA ALA A 828 16.11 17.08 -23.14
C ALA A 828 15.65 16.12 -24.25
N PHE A 829 14.79 16.60 -25.15
CA PHE A 829 14.42 15.87 -26.35
C PHE A 829 15.64 15.74 -27.26
N SER A 830 16.02 14.50 -27.55
CA SER A 830 17.10 14.16 -28.47
C SER A 830 16.64 13.21 -29.58
N GLY A 831 15.32 13.14 -29.80
CA GLY A 831 14.74 12.31 -30.85
C GLY A 831 15.19 12.75 -32.24
N THR A 832 15.28 11.80 -33.16
CA THR A 832 15.67 12.06 -34.56
C THR A 832 14.47 12.30 -35.48
N SER A 833 13.28 11.92 -35.05
CA SER A 833 11.98 12.10 -35.70
C SER A 833 10.91 12.46 -34.66
N HIS A 834 9.68 12.70 -35.11
CA HIS A 834 8.50 12.87 -34.25
C HIS A 834 7.53 11.67 -34.35
N ASP A 835 8.07 10.47 -34.55
CA ASP A 835 7.30 9.22 -34.52
C ASP A 835 6.88 8.89 -33.08
N ILE A 836 5.65 8.43 -32.90
CA ILE A 836 5.18 7.87 -31.62
C ILE A 836 5.09 6.37 -31.74
N VAL A 837 5.79 5.66 -30.85
CA VAL A 837 5.78 4.19 -30.80
C VAL A 837 5.26 3.74 -29.45
N LEU A 838 4.18 2.94 -29.48
CA LEU A 838 3.75 2.13 -28.36
C LEU A 838 4.23 0.70 -28.63
N ASP A 839 4.92 0.11 -27.66
CA ASP A 839 5.49 -1.24 -27.74
C ASP A 839 5.04 -2.06 -26.52
N ASP A 840 4.22 -3.08 -26.78
CA ASP A 840 3.64 -4.01 -25.80
C ASP A 840 3.01 -3.33 -24.57
N VAL A 841 2.22 -2.27 -24.80
CA VAL A 841 1.73 -1.41 -23.70
C VAL A 841 0.54 -2.05 -22.98
N HIS A 842 0.70 -2.27 -21.67
CA HIS A 842 -0.37 -2.66 -20.75
C HIS A 842 -0.69 -1.54 -19.76
N PHE A 843 -1.98 -1.27 -19.57
CA PHE A 843 -2.44 -0.22 -18.66
C PHE A 843 -3.86 -0.46 -18.14
N GLY A 844 -4.08 -0.21 -16.84
CA GLY A 844 -5.39 -0.21 -16.20
C GLY A 844 -5.68 1.02 -15.33
N TYR A 845 -6.96 1.29 -15.09
CA TYR A 845 -7.38 2.25 -14.06
C TYR A 845 -7.69 1.49 -12.77
N GLY A 846 -6.80 1.58 -11.78
CA GLY A 846 -6.93 0.77 -10.56
C GLY A 846 -6.88 -0.72 -10.92
N ASN A 847 -7.96 -1.45 -10.62
CA ASN A 847 -8.04 -2.90 -10.80
C ASN A 847 -8.41 -3.36 -12.22
N ASP A 848 -8.88 -2.45 -13.08
CA ASP A 848 -9.44 -2.78 -14.38
C ASP A 848 -8.42 -2.48 -15.50
N GLU A 849 -7.82 -3.51 -16.07
CA GLU A 849 -6.93 -3.38 -17.24
C GLU A 849 -7.76 -2.95 -18.47
N VAL A 850 -7.35 -1.84 -19.09
CA VAL A 850 -8.02 -1.24 -20.24
C VAL A 850 -7.25 -1.45 -21.53
N LEU A 851 -5.91 -1.46 -21.50
CA LEU A 851 -5.05 -1.75 -22.64
C LEU A 851 -4.27 -3.03 -22.37
N LYS A 852 -4.27 -3.94 -23.35
CA LYS A 852 -3.77 -5.32 -23.22
C LYS A 852 -2.74 -5.60 -24.31
N GLY A 853 -1.49 -5.17 -24.11
CA GLY A 853 -0.39 -5.41 -25.06
C GLY A 853 -0.54 -4.64 -26.38
N ILE A 854 -0.88 -3.35 -26.30
CA ILE A 854 -1.06 -2.51 -27.50
C ILE A 854 0.31 -2.15 -28.10
N SER A 855 0.50 -2.47 -29.38
CA SER A 855 1.70 -2.11 -30.15
C SER A 855 1.35 -1.43 -31.47
N PHE A 856 1.83 -0.21 -31.68
CA PHE A 856 1.71 0.47 -32.98
C PHE A 856 2.69 1.65 -33.11
N THR A 857 2.90 2.09 -34.35
CA THR A 857 3.66 3.30 -34.68
C THR A 857 2.77 4.31 -35.40
N ALA A 858 2.79 5.56 -34.92
CA ALA A 858 2.27 6.74 -35.62
C ALA A 858 3.45 7.52 -36.19
N TYR A 859 3.55 7.58 -37.52
CA TYR A 859 4.70 8.14 -38.21
C TYR A 859 4.66 9.67 -38.32
N GLU A 860 5.84 10.27 -38.39
CA GLU A 860 6.02 11.71 -38.50
C GLU A 860 5.28 12.30 -39.71
N GLY A 861 4.54 13.38 -39.46
CA GLY A 861 3.78 14.08 -40.48
C GLY A 861 2.54 13.34 -41.01
N GLN A 862 2.20 12.17 -40.46
CA GLN A 862 1.01 11.39 -40.82
C GLN A 862 -0.10 11.51 -39.77
N MET A 863 -1.32 11.26 -40.22
CA MET A 863 -2.51 11.20 -39.38
C MET A 863 -2.88 9.76 -39.06
N THR A 864 -2.76 9.39 -37.79
CA THR A 864 -3.20 8.10 -37.24
C THR A 864 -4.52 8.26 -36.48
N ALA A 865 -5.58 7.62 -36.97
CA ALA A 865 -6.88 7.62 -36.33
C ALA A 865 -7.10 6.39 -35.45
N VAL A 866 -7.81 6.56 -34.35
CA VAL A 866 -8.12 5.51 -33.37
C VAL A 866 -9.64 5.41 -33.22
N VAL A 867 -10.20 4.22 -33.53
CA VAL A 867 -11.65 3.97 -33.54
C VAL A 867 -12.02 2.68 -32.81
N GLY A 868 -13.27 2.56 -32.39
CA GLY A 868 -13.76 1.37 -31.69
C GLY A 868 -14.97 1.66 -30.80
N PRO A 869 -15.62 0.63 -30.25
CA PRO A 869 -16.77 0.77 -29.34
C PRO A 869 -16.46 1.62 -28.11
N SER A 870 -17.50 2.13 -27.43
CA SER A 870 -17.30 2.82 -26.14
C SER A 870 -16.64 1.88 -25.13
N GLY A 871 -15.66 2.39 -24.38
CA GLY A 871 -14.90 1.57 -23.41
C GLY A 871 -13.75 0.75 -24.01
N SER A 872 -13.47 0.81 -25.32
CA SER A 872 -12.38 0.04 -25.94
C SER A 872 -10.95 0.53 -25.65
N GLY A 873 -10.78 1.61 -24.89
CA GLY A 873 -9.46 2.15 -24.51
C GLY A 873 -8.93 3.32 -25.35
N LYS A 874 -9.71 3.87 -26.29
CA LYS A 874 -9.28 4.96 -27.20
C LYS A 874 -8.69 6.18 -26.47
N SER A 875 -9.46 6.82 -25.58
CA SER A 875 -8.99 7.99 -24.82
C SER A 875 -7.86 7.66 -23.86
N THR A 876 -7.73 6.40 -23.44
CA THR A 876 -6.57 5.96 -22.65
C THR A 876 -5.28 6.05 -23.45
N ILE A 877 -5.27 5.64 -24.73
CA ILE A 877 -4.10 5.80 -25.61
C ILE A 877 -3.68 7.27 -25.70
N ALA A 878 -4.62 8.17 -25.97
CA ALA A 878 -4.31 9.60 -26.07
C ALA A 878 -3.77 10.19 -24.77
N LYS A 879 -4.31 9.78 -23.62
CA LYS A 879 -3.83 10.19 -22.30
C LYS A 879 -2.42 9.65 -22.01
N LEU A 880 -2.09 8.42 -22.40
CA LEU A 880 -0.75 7.85 -22.22
C LEU A 880 0.29 8.52 -23.10
N VAL A 881 -0.06 8.83 -24.36
CA VAL A 881 0.81 9.61 -25.26
C VAL A 881 1.09 11.00 -24.68
N ALA A 882 0.08 11.64 -24.09
CA ALA A 882 0.23 12.92 -23.39
C ALA A 882 0.84 12.79 -21.98
N HIS A 883 1.27 11.59 -21.59
CA HIS A 883 1.88 11.25 -20.30
C HIS A 883 1.04 11.63 -19.07
N TYR A 884 -0.29 11.48 -19.17
CA TYR A 884 -1.20 11.74 -18.05
C TYR A 884 -1.13 10.67 -16.96
N TYR A 885 -0.65 9.48 -17.32
CA TYR A 885 -0.41 8.34 -16.45
C TYR A 885 0.91 7.67 -16.85
N ASP A 886 1.58 7.06 -15.89
CA ASP A 886 2.65 6.11 -16.17
C ASP A 886 2.05 4.76 -16.57
N ILE A 887 2.70 4.09 -17.53
CA ILE A 887 2.32 2.74 -17.95
C ILE A 887 2.75 1.70 -16.90
N GLU A 888 1.99 0.60 -16.79
CA GLU A 888 2.37 -0.52 -15.93
C GLU A 888 3.48 -1.36 -16.55
N SER A 889 3.41 -1.52 -17.86
CA SER A 889 4.23 -2.44 -18.64
C SER A 889 4.28 -2.02 -20.11
N GLY A 890 5.34 -2.43 -20.81
CA GLY A 890 5.65 -1.99 -22.17
C GLY A 890 6.44 -0.68 -22.19
N LYS A 891 6.41 0.00 -23.34
CA LYS A 891 7.12 1.28 -23.55
C LYS A 891 6.35 2.22 -24.47
N VAL A 892 6.38 3.52 -24.15
CA VAL A 892 5.94 4.60 -25.04
C VAL A 892 7.15 5.48 -25.36
N SER A 893 7.40 5.72 -26.64
CA SER A 893 8.54 6.53 -27.07
C SER A 893 8.15 7.56 -28.13
N LEU A 894 8.86 8.69 -28.11
CA LEU A 894 8.77 9.78 -29.08
C LEU A 894 10.14 9.96 -29.74
N GLY A 895 10.21 9.82 -31.07
CA GLY A 895 11.45 9.98 -31.83
C GLY A 895 12.55 8.96 -31.45
N GLY A 896 12.16 7.81 -30.92
CA GLY A 896 13.05 6.75 -30.41
C GLY A 896 13.49 6.91 -28.94
N GLN A 897 13.15 8.03 -28.28
CA GLN A 897 13.44 8.27 -26.88
C GLN A 897 12.21 7.94 -26.02
N ASP A 898 12.40 7.23 -24.91
CA ASP A 898 11.32 6.92 -23.97
C ASP A 898 10.75 8.20 -23.36
N ILE A 899 9.43 8.31 -23.25
CA ILE A 899 8.80 9.48 -22.62
C ILE A 899 9.16 9.59 -21.13
N CYS A 900 9.42 8.46 -20.46
CA CYS A 900 9.80 8.43 -19.04
C CYS A 900 11.24 8.93 -18.80
N ASP A 901 12.09 8.97 -19.84
CA ASP A 901 13.48 9.45 -19.76
C ASP A 901 13.59 10.97 -20.02
N MET A 902 12.52 11.60 -20.52
CA MET A 902 12.48 13.03 -20.82
C MET A 902 12.09 13.87 -19.60
N ARG A 903 12.51 15.14 -19.58
CA ARG A 903 11.90 16.14 -18.69
C ARG A 903 10.46 16.39 -19.14
N LEU A 904 9.52 16.45 -18.20
CA LEU A 904 8.10 16.64 -18.51
C LEU A 904 7.81 17.94 -19.28
N GLU A 905 8.50 19.04 -18.94
CA GLU A 905 8.37 20.32 -19.65
C GLU A 905 8.74 20.19 -21.14
N GLU A 906 9.78 19.41 -21.44
CA GLU A 906 10.24 19.21 -22.80
C GLU A 906 9.29 18.31 -23.60
N LEU A 907 8.85 17.20 -23.01
CA LEU A 907 7.80 16.36 -23.62
C LEU A 907 6.53 17.16 -23.89
N ASN A 908 6.12 17.99 -22.93
CA ASN A 908 4.98 18.88 -23.09
C ASN A 908 5.20 19.88 -24.23
N ASN A 909 6.41 20.41 -24.46
CA ASN A 909 6.67 21.27 -25.62
C ASN A 909 6.50 20.53 -26.95
N GLN A 910 6.78 19.22 -26.99
CA GLN A 910 6.66 18.40 -28.19
C GLN A 910 5.21 17.98 -28.51
N ILE A 911 4.31 17.93 -27.52
CA ILE A 911 2.94 17.41 -27.68
C ILE A 911 1.87 18.46 -27.34
N ALA A 912 0.95 18.73 -28.27
CA ALA A 912 -0.28 19.49 -27.98
C ALA A 912 -1.48 18.54 -27.86
N TYR A 913 -2.03 18.42 -26.65
CA TYR A 913 -3.23 17.64 -26.37
C TYR A 913 -4.48 18.53 -26.36
N VAL A 914 -5.48 18.17 -27.16
CA VAL A 914 -6.79 18.82 -27.19
C VAL A 914 -7.82 17.84 -26.65
N SER A 915 -8.33 18.13 -25.44
CA SER A 915 -9.27 17.27 -24.72
C SER A 915 -10.70 17.34 -25.27
N GLN A 916 -11.50 16.32 -24.94
CA GLN A 916 -12.94 16.29 -25.19
C GLN A 916 -13.68 17.41 -24.42
N GLU A 917 -13.41 17.55 -23.12
CA GLU A 917 -13.96 18.63 -22.29
C GLU A 917 -13.02 19.83 -22.28
N GLN A 918 -13.54 20.99 -22.70
CA GLN A 918 -12.76 22.22 -22.78
C GLN A 918 -12.94 23.09 -21.54
N PHE A 919 -11.85 23.26 -20.78
CA PHE A 919 -11.82 24.11 -19.60
C PHE A 919 -11.18 25.47 -19.90
N LEU A 920 -11.89 26.54 -19.57
CA LEU A 920 -11.37 27.91 -19.60
C LEU A 920 -11.23 28.44 -18.18
N LEU A 921 -10.07 29.04 -17.88
CA LEU A 921 -9.86 29.75 -16.63
C LEU A 921 -10.79 30.96 -16.57
N ASN A 922 -11.17 31.35 -15.35
CA ASN A 922 -11.91 32.58 -15.10
C ASN A 922 -10.98 33.81 -15.26
N GLN A 923 -10.52 34.01 -16.48
CA GLN A 923 -9.66 35.09 -16.96
C GLN A 923 -10.18 35.56 -18.33
N SER A 924 -9.53 36.56 -18.92
CA SER A 924 -9.89 37.04 -20.26
C SER A 924 -9.68 35.95 -21.33
N ILE A 925 -10.36 36.07 -22.47
CA ILE A 925 -10.12 35.18 -23.62
C ILE A 925 -8.67 35.27 -24.09
N LEU A 926 -8.08 36.47 -24.06
CA LEU A 926 -6.67 36.69 -24.37
C LEU A 926 -5.74 35.82 -23.50
N GLU A 927 -5.90 35.88 -22.16
CA GLU A 927 -5.06 35.09 -21.26
C GLU A 927 -5.33 33.59 -21.42
N ASN A 928 -6.59 33.22 -21.63
CA ASN A 928 -6.93 31.82 -21.88
C ASN A 928 -6.18 31.26 -23.09
N ILE A 929 -6.04 32.01 -24.19
CA ILE A 929 -5.26 31.56 -25.36
C ILE A 929 -3.76 31.57 -25.04
N ARG A 930 -3.26 32.59 -24.33
CA ARG A 930 -1.84 32.75 -23.96
C ARG A 930 -1.29 31.60 -23.11
N ILE A 931 -2.12 30.83 -22.40
CA ILE A 931 -1.70 29.63 -21.66
C ILE A 931 -0.91 28.67 -22.56
N GLY A 932 -1.21 28.57 -23.86
CA GLY A 932 -0.48 27.70 -24.79
C GLY A 932 1.00 28.09 -24.97
N LYS A 933 1.35 29.36 -24.77
CA LYS A 933 2.72 29.89 -24.80
C LYS A 933 2.78 31.14 -23.91
N PRO A 934 3.13 31.02 -22.61
CA PRO A 934 3.04 32.12 -21.65
C PRO A 934 3.83 33.39 -22.03
N CYS A 935 4.94 33.23 -22.76
CA CYS A 935 5.77 34.34 -23.24
C CYS A 935 5.27 34.98 -24.55
N ALA A 936 4.12 34.56 -25.08
CA ALA A 936 3.59 35.08 -26.35
C ALA A 936 3.06 36.51 -26.23
N THR A 937 3.42 37.34 -27.20
CA THR A 937 2.91 38.70 -27.38
C THR A 937 1.42 38.69 -27.72
N ASP A 938 0.71 39.78 -27.43
CA ASP A 938 -0.69 39.97 -27.84
C ASP A 938 -0.92 39.74 -29.34
N ALA A 939 0.07 40.08 -30.18
CA ALA A 939 0.01 39.90 -31.61
C ALA A 939 0.02 38.41 -32.02
N GLU A 940 0.91 37.61 -31.42
CA GLU A 940 0.94 36.16 -31.62
C GLU A 940 -0.36 35.49 -31.16
N VAL A 941 -0.89 35.91 -30.02
CA VAL A 941 -2.16 35.39 -29.47
C VAL A 941 -3.33 35.67 -30.41
N LYS A 942 -3.45 36.91 -30.93
CA LYS A 942 -4.51 37.29 -31.88
C LYS A 942 -4.38 36.56 -33.20
N GLU A 943 -3.15 36.35 -33.68
CA GLU A 943 -2.92 35.60 -34.92
C GLU A 943 -3.32 34.13 -34.77
N ALA A 944 -3.00 33.49 -33.63
CA ALA A 944 -3.46 32.14 -33.33
C ALA A 944 -5.00 32.06 -33.25
N ALA A 945 -5.64 33.05 -32.62
CA ALA A 945 -7.10 33.16 -32.57
C ALA A 945 -7.74 33.32 -33.96
N ARG A 946 -7.10 34.08 -34.86
CA ARG A 946 -7.53 34.26 -36.24
C ARG A 946 -7.44 32.94 -37.02
N LYS A 947 -6.31 32.22 -36.93
CA LYS A 947 -6.12 30.90 -37.57
C LYS A 947 -7.12 29.87 -37.05
N ALA A 948 -7.48 29.93 -35.77
CA ALA A 948 -8.52 29.09 -35.16
C ALA A 948 -9.97 29.58 -35.42
N MET A 949 -10.17 30.56 -36.30
CA MET A 949 -11.48 31.10 -36.65
C MET A 949 -12.27 31.66 -35.45
N CYS A 950 -11.59 32.25 -34.46
CA CYS A 950 -12.22 32.81 -33.27
C CYS A 950 -12.65 34.28 -33.42
N GLU A 951 -12.04 35.02 -34.34
CA GLU A 951 -12.16 36.49 -34.43
C GLU A 951 -13.61 36.98 -34.62
N GLU A 952 -14.40 36.23 -35.39
CA GLU A 952 -15.83 36.50 -35.64
C GLU A 952 -16.62 36.65 -34.34
N PHE A 953 -16.57 35.66 -33.44
CA PHE A 953 -17.37 35.72 -32.20
C PHE A 953 -16.69 36.56 -31.14
N ILE A 954 -15.34 36.58 -31.09
CA ILE A 954 -14.62 37.43 -30.12
C ILE A 954 -14.96 38.90 -30.37
N SER A 955 -15.04 39.35 -31.62
CA SER A 955 -15.38 40.73 -31.97
C SER A 955 -16.79 41.16 -31.55
N GLN A 956 -17.71 40.19 -31.38
CA GLN A 956 -19.10 40.42 -30.96
C GLN A 956 -19.26 40.47 -29.44
N LEU A 957 -18.23 40.08 -28.68
CA LEU A 957 -18.27 40.13 -27.23
C LEU A 957 -18.07 41.57 -26.71
N PRO A 958 -18.70 41.95 -25.57
CA PRO A 958 -18.69 43.33 -25.06
C PRO A 958 -17.30 43.96 -24.90
N HIS A 959 -16.26 43.16 -24.64
CA HIS A 959 -14.88 43.62 -24.43
C HIS A 959 -13.87 42.91 -25.35
N GLY A 960 -14.33 42.30 -26.45
CA GLY A 960 -13.45 41.59 -27.37
C GLY A 960 -12.61 40.51 -26.67
N TYR A 961 -11.30 40.50 -26.94
CA TYR A 961 -10.32 39.61 -26.30
C TYR A 961 -10.21 39.78 -24.78
N ASN A 962 -10.59 40.94 -24.23
CA ASN A 962 -10.55 41.22 -22.79
C ASN A 962 -11.81 40.72 -22.06
N THR A 963 -12.77 40.15 -22.78
CA THR A 963 -13.97 39.56 -22.19
C THR A 963 -13.58 38.39 -21.28
N GLN A 964 -14.13 38.37 -20.06
CA GLN A 964 -13.94 37.26 -19.12
C GLN A 964 -14.70 36.03 -19.60
N ALA A 965 -14.05 34.87 -19.61
CA ALA A 965 -14.69 33.62 -20.02
C ALA A 965 -15.77 33.13 -19.02
N GLY A 966 -15.69 33.57 -17.75
CA GLY A 966 -16.54 33.12 -16.66
C GLY A 966 -16.09 31.77 -16.07
N ALA A 967 -16.81 31.25 -15.07
CA ALA A 967 -16.48 29.98 -14.43
C ALA A 967 -16.53 28.85 -15.47
N ALA A 968 -15.38 28.21 -15.74
CA ALA A 968 -15.21 27.16 -16.75
C ALA A 968 -15.69 27.54 -18.18
N GLY A 969 -15.71 28.84 -18.53
CA GLY A 969 -16.18 29.26 -19.86
C GLY A 969 -17.71 29.22 -20.04
N GLY A 970 -18.48 29.28 -18.96
CA GLY A 970 -19.95 29.19 -18.99
C GLY A 970 -20.68 30.28 -19.80
N MET A 971 -19.98 31.35 -20.19
CA MET A 971 -20.52 32.41 -21.05
C MET A 971 -20.37 32.15 -22.56
N LEU A 972 -19.74 31.04 -22.94
CA LEU A 972 -19.45 30.69 -24.34
C LEU A 972 -20.17 29.39 -24.74
N SER A 973 -20.47 29.22 -26.03
CA SER A 973 -20.99 27.96 -26.55
C SER A 973 -19.89 26.87 -26.56
N GLY A 974 -20.29 25.59 -26.63
CA GLY A 974 -19.35 24.47 -26.70
C GLY A 974 -18.37 24.62 -27.87
N GLY A 975 -18.86 24.94 -29.06
CA GLY A 975 -18.03 25.17 -30.25
C GLY A 975 -17.11 26.40 -30.16
N GLN A 976 -17.49 27.44 -29.41
CA GLN A 976 -16.60 28.58 -29.13
C GLN A 976 -15.46 28.20 -28.19
N ARG A 977 -15.75 27.43 -27.13
CA ARG A 977 -14.72 26.91 -26.22
C ARG A 977 -13.73 26.01 -26.94
N GLN A 978 -14.20 25.15 -27.85
CA GLN A 978 -13.35 24.29 -28.68
C GLN A 978 -12.39 25.09 -29.56
N ARG A 979 -12.90 26.13 -30.24
CA ARG A 979 -12.05 26.99 -31.09
C ARG A 979 -10.97 27.73 -30.29
N ILE A 980 -11.29 28.18 -29.06
CA ILE A 980 -10.29 28.76 -28.16
C ILE A 980 -9.22 27.73 -27.80
N ALA A 981 -9.60 26.46 -27.60
CA ALA A 981 -8.64 25.39 -27.36
C ALA A 981 -7.74 25.11 -28.57
N PHE A 982 -8.28 25.15 -29.79
CA PHE A 982 -7.46 25.10 -31.00
C PHE A 982 -6.51 26.29 -31.10
N ALA A 983 -6.96 27.51 -30.75
CA ALA A 983 -6.07 28.67 -30.71
C ALA A 983 -4.90 28.47 -29.72
N ARG A 984 -5.13 27.84 -28.55
CA ARG A 984 -4.06 27.47 -27.62
C ARG A 984 -3.07 26.49 -28.24
N ALA A 985 -3.58 25.44 -28.89
CA ALA A 985 -2.74 24.43 -29.53
C ALA A 985 -1.93 25.02 -30.70
N MET A 986 -2.54 25.89 -31.51
CA MET A 986 -1.87 26.62 -32.60
C MET A 986 -0.81 27.59 -32.09
N LEU A 987 -1.06 28.26 -30.96
CA LEU A 987 -0.08 29.16 -30.34
C LEU A 987 1.13 28.39 -29.78
N LYS A 988 0.89 27.20 -29.25
CA LYS A 988 1.93 26.29 -28.76
C LYS A 988 2.80 25.74 -29.89
N ASP A 989 2.19 25.45 -31.05
CA ASP A 989 2.85 24.99 -32.28
C ASP A 989 3.69 23.71 -32.12
N ALA A 990 3.23 22.78 -31.28
CA ALA A 990 3.90 21.50 -31.04
C ALA A 990 3.97 20.64 -32.33
N PRO A 991 5.03 19.84 -32.55
CA PRO A 991 5.17 18.94 -33.71
C PRO A 991 4.19 17.75 -33.69
N VAL A 992 3.77 17.32 -32.49
CA VAL A 992 2.77 16.26 -32.30
C VAL A 992 1.46 16.87 -31.81
N ILE A 993 0.34 16.50 -32.45
CA ILE A 993 -1.01 16.89 -32.02
C ILE A 993 -1.81 15.64 -31.65
N VAL A 994 -2.44 15.67 -30.47
CA VAL A 994 -3.37 14.62 -30.01
C VAL A 994 -4.76 15.22 -29.88
N LEU A 995 -5.71 14.73 -30.67
CA LEU A 995 -7.09 15.19 -30.70
C LEU A 995 -8.03 14.13 -30.10
N ASP A 996 -8.52 14.38 -28.89
CA ASP A 996 -9.45 13.48 -28.19
C ASP A 996 -10.90 13.96 -28.39
N GLU A 997 -11.63 13.34 -29.32
CA GLU A 997 -13.04 13.65 -29.61
C GLU A 997 -13.34 15.13 -29.91
N ALA A 998 -12.43 15.81 -30.60
CA ALA A 998 -12.49 17.26 -30.78
C ALA A 998 -13.72 17.80 -31.56
N THR A 999 -14.55 16.92 -32.14
CA THR A 999 -15.76 17.25 -32.93
C THR A 999 -17.08 16.78 -32.29
N ALA A 1000 -17.08 16.34 -31.02
CA ALA A 1000 -18.26 15.73 -30.40
C ALA A 1000 -19.44 16.71 -30.16
N TYR A 1001 -19.16 18.00 -29.91
CA TYR A 1001 -20.16 18.99 -29.46
C TYR A 1001 -20.39 20.16 -30.43
N VAL A 1002 -20.38 19.88 -31.73
CA VAL A 1002 -20.39 20.93 -32.75
C VAL A 1002 -21.79 21.14 -33.30
N ASP A 1003 -22.31 22.36 -33.11
CA ASP A 1003 -23.53 22.83 -33.77
C ASP A 1003 -23.34 22.79 -35.30
N PRO A 1004 -24.36 22.38 -36.10
CA PRO A 1004 -24.25 22.27 -37.55
C PRO A 1004 -23.66 23.53 -38.23
N GLU A 1005 -24.05 24.72 -37.77
CA GLU A 1005 -23.61 26.02 -38.26
C GLU A 1005 -22.11 26.31 -38.05
N ASN A 1006 -21.45 25.62 -37.11
CA ASN A 1006 -20.03 25.81 -36.77
C ASN A 1006 -19.12 24.71 -37.32
N THR A 1007 -19.66 23.70 -38.01
CA THR A 1007 -18.91 22.53 -38.48
C THR A 1007 -17.83 22.89 -39.48
N GLU A 1008 -18.15 23.72 -40.49
CA GLU A 1008 -17.19 24.13 -41.52
C GLU A 1008 -16.01 24.92 -40.94
N LYS A 1009 -16.29 25.85 -40.02
CA LYS A 1009 -15.27 26.65 -39.34
C LYS A 1009 -14.35 25.78 -38.48
N MET A 1010 -14.91 24.75 -37.85
CA MET A 1010 -14.14 23.81 -37.05
C MET A 1010 -13.24 22.93 -37.91
N SER A 1011 -13.75 22.37 -39.01
CA SER A 1011 -12.96 21.59 -39.95
C SER A 1011 -11.81 22.42 -40.53
N ALA A 1012 -12.04 23.69 -40.86
CA ALA A 1012 -10.99 24.60 -41.30
C ALA A 1012 -9.91 24.85 -40.22
N ALA A 1013 -10.32 25.05 -38.97
CA ALA A 1013 -9.39 25.22 -37.85
C ALA A 1013 -8.56 23.94 -37.58
N ILE A 1014 -9.20 22.77 -37.64
CA ILE A 1014 -8.50 21.48 -37.48
C ILE A 1014 -7.50 21.30 -38.62
N ALA A 1015 -7.91 21.51 -39.88
CA ALA A 1015 -7.05 21.39 -41.05
C ALA A 1015 -5.79 22.29 -40.99
N GLU A 1016 -5.93 23.50 -40.43
CA GLU A 1016 -4.79 24.39 -40.21
C GLU A 1016 -3.91 23.90 -39.05
N LEU A 1017 -4.48 23.38 -37.97
CA LEU A 1017 -3.74 22.87 -36.81
C LEU A 1017 -2.90 21.62 -37.13
N VAL A 1018 -3.41 20.73 -37.98
CA VAL A 1018 -2.77 19.43 -38.30
C VAL A 1018 -1.71 19.52 -39.40
N ARG A 1019 -1.60 20.65 -40.10
CA ARG A 1019 -0.74 20.77 -41.29
C ARG A 1019 0.74 20.55 -40.93
N ASN A 1020 1.38 19.58 -41.59
CA ASN A 1020 2.79 19.21 -41.40
C ASN A 1020 3.12 18.78 -39.96
N LYS A 1021 2.19 18.13 -39.26
CA LYS A 1021 2.35 17.64 -37.89
C LYS A 1021 2.08 16.14 -37.82
N THR A 1022 2.66 15.46 -36.83
CA THR A 1022 2.25 14.10 -36.47
C THR A 1022 0.92 14.18 -35.73
N VAL A 1023 -0.10 13.46 -36.16
CA VAL A 1023 -1.45 13.59 -35.57
C VAL A 1023 -1.98 12.25 -35.10
N ILE A 1024 -2.42 12.20 -33.85
CA ILE A 1024 -3.23 11.10 -33.33
C ILE A 1024 -4.63 11.64 -33.07
N VAL A 1025 -5.64 11.06 -33.72
CA VAL A 1025 -7.04 11.48 -33.56
C VAL A 1025 -7.89 10.33 -33.03
N ILE A 1026 -8.70 10.60 -32.01
CA ILE A 1026 -9.76 9.71 -31.56
C ILE A 1026 -11.07 10.20 -32.17
N ALA A 1027 -11.63 9.40 -33.06
CA ALA A 1027 -12.82 9.79 -33.81
C ALA A 1027 -14.07 9.07 -33.31
N HIS A 1028 -15.08 9.87 -32.96
CA HIS A 1028 -16.45 9.41 -32.76
C HIS A 1028 -17.33 9.60 -34.02
N ARG A 1029 -16.92 10.49 -34.94
CA ARG A 1029 -17.53 10.64 -36.26
C ARG A 1029 -16.57 10.05 -37.29
N LEU A 1030 -16.92 8.91 -37.87
CA LEU A 1030 -16.01 8.21 -38.78
C LEU A 1030 -15.74 8.99 -40.07
N SER A 1031 -16.64 9.89 -40.47
CA SER A 1031 -16.46 10.75 -41.65
C SER A 1031 -15.26 11.69 -41.56
N THR A 1032 -14.75 11.99 -40.35
CA THR A 1032 -13.62 12.90 -40.17
C THR A 1032 -12.25 12.22 -40.28
N ILE A 1033 -12.22 10.90 -40.48
CA ILE A 1033 -10.98 10.10 -40.52
C ILE A 1033 -10.86 9.28 -41.80
N VAL A 1034 -11.70 9.55 -42.80
CA VAL A 1034 -11.65 8.87 -44.10
C VAL A 1034 -10.29 9.11 -44.78
N ASP A 1035 -9.78 10.33 -44.65
CA ASP A 1035 -8.49 10.76 -45.22
C ASP A 1035 -7.29 10.48 -44.29
N ALA A 1036 -7.47 9.70 -43.22
CA ALA A 1036 -6.35 9.36 -42.32
C ALA A 1036 -5.40 8.37 -43.01
N ASP A 1037 -4.09 8.62 -42.88
CA ASP A 1037 -3.04 7.75 -43.44
C ASP A 1037 -3.07 6.35 -42.84
N LYS A 1038 -3.44 6.25 -41.55
CA LYS A 1038 -3.57 4.99 -40.81
C LYS A 1038 -4.76 5.05 -39.86
N ILE A 1039 -5.56 3.99 -39.79
CA ILE A 1039 -6.69 3.86 -38.86
C ILE A 1039 -6.47 2.59 -38.03
N LEU A 1040 -6.54 2.70 -36.71
CA LEU A 1040 -6.45 1.62 -35.72
C LEU A 1040 -7.84 1.29 -35.18
N VAL A 1041 -8.26 0.03 -35.31
CA VAL A 1041 -9.55 -0.45 -34.81
C VAL A 1041 -9.34 -1.17 -33.49
N LEU A 1042 -9.84 -0.61 -32.39
CA LEU A 1042 -9.75 -1.19 -31.05
C LEU A 1042 -11.04 -1.89 -30.62
N ASP A 1043 -10.87 -3.04 -30.00
CA ASP A 1043 -11.92 -3.75 -29.27
C ASP A 1043 -11.36 -4.43 -28.03
N GLY A 1044 -12.10 -4.35 -26.92
CA GLY A 1044 -11.72 -4.99 -25.64
C GLY A 1044 -10.32 -4.68 -25.11
N GLY A 1045 -9.71 -3.56 -25.50
CA GLY A 1045 -8.36 -3.18 -25.09
C GLY A 1045 -7.22 -3.70 -25.98
N THR A 1046 -7.54 -4.24 -27.16
CA THR A 1046 -6.59 -4.76 -28.16
C THR A 1046 -6.80 -4.11 -29.53
N ILE A 1047 -5.77 -4.08 -30.39
CA ILE A 1047 -5.92 -3.67 -31.80
C ILE A 1047 -6.38 -4.88 -32.61
N VAL A 1048 -7.58 -4.80 -33.17
CA VAL A 1048 -8.19 -5.86 -33.99
C VAL A 1048 -7.71 -5.78 -35.44
N ASP A 1049 -7.52 -4.57 -35.97
CA ASP A 1049 -7.06 -4.36 -37.34
C ASP A 1049 -6.49 -2.93 -37.52
N GLU A 1050 -5.60 -2.73 -38.51
CA GLU A 1050 -4.97 -1.43 -38.80
C GLU A 1050 -4.68 -1.15 -40.29
N GLY A 1051 -5.23 -0.09 -40.88
CA GLY A 1051 -5.01 0.22 -42.30
C GLY A 1051 -5.70 1.50 -42.76
N THR A 1052 -5.77 1.72 -44.08
CA THR A 1052 -6.55 2.85 -44.64
C THR A 1052 -8.05 2.56 -44.61
N HIS A 1053 -8.87 3.60 -44.77
CA HIS A 1053 -10.33 3.49 -44.82
C HIS A 1053 -10.82 2.39 -45.79
N GLU A 1054 -10.31 2.40 -47.02
CA GLU A 1054 -10.69 1.43 -48.06
C GLU A 1054 -10.30 -0.01 -47.69
N GLN A 1055 -9.11 -0.18 -47.10
CA GLN A 1055 -8.61 -1.49 -46.67
C GLN A 1055 -9.46 -2.07 -45.54
N LEU A 1056 -9.79 -1.25 -44.53
CA LEU A 1056 -10.58 -1.66 -43.38
C LEU A 1056 -12.04 -1.96 -43.75
N LEU A 1057 -12.65 -1.19 -44.67
CA LEU A 1057 -13.97 -1.51 -45.19
C LEU A 1057 -14.00 -2.87 -45.89
N ALA A 1058 -12.93 -3.24 -46.61
CA ALA A 1058 -12.87 -4.53 -47.29
C ALA A 1058 -12.68 -5.70 -46.31
N ARG A 1059 -11.85 -5.55 -45.28
CA ARG A 1059 -11.38 -6.70 -44.48
C ARG A 1059 -11.87 -6.76 -43.03
N CYS A 1060 -12.20 -5.63 -42.40
CA CYS A 1060 -12.58 -5.58 -40.99
C CYS A 1060 -14.11 -5.51 -40.82
N ALA A 1061 -14.70 -6.56 -40.23
CA ALA A 1061 -16.14 -6.60 -39.96
C ALA A 1061 -16.56 -5.51 -38.96
N LEU A 1062 -15.83 -5.37 -37.86
CA LEU A 1062 -16.12 -4.37 -36.82
C LEU A 1062 -16.10 -2.94 -37.37
N TYR A 1063 -15.11 -2.60 -38.20
CA TYR A 1063 -15.04 -1.27 -38.82
C TYR A 1063 -16.21 -1.01 -39.77
N ARG A 1064 -16.61 -1.99 -40.60
CA ARG A 1064 -17.79 -1.87 -41.46
C ARG A 1064 -19.07 -1.64 -40.65
N ASP A 1065 -19.24 -2.35 -39.55
CA ASP A 1065 -20.42 -2.21 -38.70
C ASP A 1065 -20.49 -0.82 -38.05
N LEU A 1066 -19.35 -0.34 -37.55
CA LEU A 1066 -19.21 1.02 -37.03
C LEU A 1066 -19.51 2.07 -38.11
N TRP A 1067 -18.99 1.88 -39.33
CA TRP A 1067 -19.24 2.77 -40.47
C TRP A 1067 -20.72 2.82 -40.85
N ALA A 1068 -21.34 1.66 -41.05
CA ALA A 1068 -22.76 1.55 -41.40
C ALA A 1068 -23.68 2.09 -40.30
N ALA A 1069 -23.28 1.99 -39.03
CA ALA A 1069 -24.00 2.62 -37.92
C ALA A 1069 -23.88 4.15 -37.97
N SER A 1070 -22.68 4.68 -38.25
CA SER A 1070 -22.42 6.11 -38.40
C SER A 1070 -23.21 6.72 -39.57
N GLU A 1071 -23.28 6.04 -40.72
CA GLU A 1071 -24.09 6.48 -41.87
C GLU A 1071 -25.60 6.49 -41.57
N ARG A 1072 -26.11 5.44 -40.92
CA ARG A 1072 -27.52 5.37 -40.51
C ARG A 1072 -27.91 6.48 -39.54
N ALA A 1073 -27.03 6.80 -38.58
CA ALA A 1073 -27.24 7.92 -37.66
C ALA A 1073 -27.22 9.27 -38.39
N SER A 1074 -26.34 9.44 -39.38
CA SER A 1074 -26.22 10.68 -40.15
C SER A 1074 -27.37 10.88 -41.14
N ALA A 1075 -27.97 9.80 -41.65
CA ALA A 1075 -29.12 9.82 -42.54
C ALA A 1075 -30.48 9.99 -41.82
N TRP A 1076 -30.49 9.99 -40.49
CA TRP A 1076 -31.70 10.13 -39.69
C TRP A 1076 -32.13 11.60 -39.60
N SER A 1077 -33.22 11.95 -40.29
CA SER A 1077 -33.87 13.26 -40.17
C SER A 1077 -35.26 13.12 -39.55
N LEU A 1078 -35.65 14.02 -38.65
CA LEU A 1078 -37.05 14.17 -38.23
C LEU A 1078 -37.91 14.53 -39.45
N LYS A 1079 -38.71 13.58 -39.94
CA LYS A 1079 -39.79 13.91 -40.88
C LYS A 1079 -40.70 14.92 -40.19
N GLY A 1080 -40.81 16.11 -40.76
CA GLY A 1080 -41.75 17.13 -40.31
C GLY A 1080 -43.14 16.52 -40.19
N GLY A 1081 -43.68 16.54 -38.98
CA GLY A 1081 -45.06 16.12 -38.73
C GLY A 1081 -45.99 17.17 -39.30
N ASP A 1082 -46.82 16.77 -40.25
CA ASP A 1082 -48.10 17.43 -40.50
C ASP A 1082 -48.84 17.55 -39.17
N ALA A 1083 -49.22 18.77 -38.85
CA ALA A 1083 -50.00 19.09 -37.67
C ALA A 1083 -51.39 18.45 -37.79
N ALA A 1084 -51.65 17.45 -36.93
CA ALA A 1084 -52.99 17.03 -36.55
C ALA A 1084 -53.00 16.67 -35.05
N CYS A 1085 -53.06 17.69 -34.21
CA CYS A 1085 -53.65 17.66 -32.88
C CYS A 1085 -54.52 18.90 -32.70
#